data_AF-A0A1G3WZY0-F1
#
_entry.id   AF-A0A1G3WZY0-F1
#
_cell.length_a   1.000
_cell.length_b   1.000
_cell.length_c   1.000
_cell.angle_alpha   90.00
_cell.angle_beta   90.00
_cell.angle_gamma   90.00
#
_symmetry.space_group_name_H-M   'P 1'
#
loop_
_entity.id
_entity.type
_entity.pdbx_description
1 polymer ?
#
loop_
_entity_poly.entity_id
_entity_poly.type
_entity_poly.pdbx_seq_one_letter_code
_entity_poly.pdbx_strand_id
1 'polypeptide(L)'
;QMISDSIITMIDPLDEGKIPAASYHLVYTDRLSDEEIGHMLDVLGFLGDDADPVSTISTDINIGQLKDISTSPSLIMKKLISDSIIDAVGLANVPDDAYIDENTANNLTQAEVDAMIIALEVLAGSVVPGDVDHVLVSAVSTDVTIGQTQALDTTATGSSIIKQMISDSIITMIGAPDIPADAYHLVYTDRLSDAEIGHMLDVLGYLGDDADPVSSISVDITIGQLKQIKDSSSLIMKKLISDSIIDAVGLANVPDDAYIDGNTANNLTQTEVDSMVGALEVFAGSTVPGDKDLVLISSIVTTNVTVGQTQGLKTNASVIIKFMISDSVITMFGAENIPDEAYHLVYTDRLSDAEVSAMIDALSVLGDPEDSVTTLSTDITVGQTQDLDTTATGSVIIKQMISDSIVDMLTASRIPDSAHIDSDPLKRLTDSEIGYMQESLLPLAGNDENVLVSAITVTESTLSVSTLQAFPEESIILNRMISTALIDGIDNIPDESYTELVVKKDIKRPEIDNMLDALVILNIGTSGAGSITTAQITFAQLDQVAALGSADLVNYPDGYSPLIVHILSEPMIASVTDIRGGFNYGVPTTAYRNTYDLKYDELLSLIAGLKVIGNVPANDPATTTLAAAVLGLNPSAFGPTMLANLIAVDSLVIYRMISIGINDSNIDTLESHTIIGDVNHDAGLPGVPAIYDVKIAEMNHIVVSMNILGITNIADVATSITVAGLQALTPAEIELLVEAGTEGPNTIIYYLISETVDPSNNLFDTLSMFDPITYPDPDVYYVYDGPVRVRLKRSSIATALSEL
;
A
#
# COMPACT_ATOMS: atom_id res chain seq x y z
N GLN A 1 52.13 40.64 -84.91
CA GLN A 1 53.36 40.31 -84.16
C GLN A 1 53.51 41.18 -82.91
N MET A 2 53.79 42.48 -82.99
CA MET A 2 54.02 43.33 -81.81
C MET A 2 52.97 43.21 -80.68
N ILE A 3 51.67 43.21 -81.02
CA ILE A 3 50.59 43.04 -80.04
C ILE A 3 50.65 41.64 -79.41
N SER A 4 50.82 40.60 -80.24
CA SER A 4 50.98 39.23 -79.77
C SER A 4 52.17 39.07 -78.84
N ASP A 5 53.34 39.60 -79.21
CA ASP A 5 54.56 39.51 -78.39
C ASP A 5 54.35 40.22 -77.04
N SER A 6 53.62 41.34 -77.05
CA SER A 6 53.32 42.10 -75.84
C SER A 6 52.38 41.32 -74.91
N ILE A 7 51.33 40.71 -75.45
CA ILE A 7 50.40 39.85 -74.69
C ILE A 7 51.14 38.63 -74.14
N ILE A 8 51.93 37.94 -74.98
CA ILE A 8 52.70 36.76 -74.57
C ILE A 8 53.67 37.12 -73.44
N THR A 9 54.46 38.19 -73.62
CA THR A 9 55.44 38.63 -72.61
C THR A 9 54.76 39.10 -71.32
N MET A 10 53.56 39.68 -71.40
CA MET A 10 52.83 40.15 -70.22
C MET A 10 52.23 39.01 -69.41
N ILE A 11 51.65 38.02 -70.09
CA ILE A 11 50.88 36.95 -69.45
C ILE A 11 51.78 35.78 -69.05
N ASP A 12 52.74 35.42 -69.92
CA ASP A 12 53.62 34.29 -69.73
C ASP A 12 55.09 34.63 -70.05
N PRO A 13 55.72 35.57 -69.30
CA PRO A 13 57.09 36.00 -69.55
C PRO A 13 58.14 34.89 -69.42
N LEU A 14 57.78 33.79 -68.75
CA LEU A 14 58.67 32.69 -68.41
C LEU A 14 58.31 31.36 -69.09
N ASP A 15 57.28 31.35 -69.96
CA ASP A 15 56.77 30.16 -70.65
C ASP A 15 56.38 29.03 -69.67
N GLU A 16 55.67 29.42 -68.61
CA GLU A 16 55.14 28.55 -67.54
C GLU A 16 53.85 27.83 -67.97
N GLY A 17 53.37 28.07 -69.20
CA GLY A 17 52.20 27.42 -69.76
C GLY A 17 50.89 28.13 -69.45
N LYS A 18 50.91 29.45 -69.19
CA LYS A 18 49.72 30.28 -68.95
C LYS A 18 48.94 30.59 -70.23
N ILE A 19 49.55 30.37 -71.41
CA ILE A 19 48.92 30.55 -72.71
C ILE A 19 48.62 29.17 -73.32
N PRO A 20 47.34 28.82 -73.53
CA PRO A 20 46.99 27.54 -74.15
C PRO A 20 47.63 27.38 -75.53
N ALA A 21 48.12 26.18 -75.86
CA ALA A 21 48.72 25.91 -77.17
C ALA A 21 47.78 26.22 -78.35
N ALA A 22 46.46 26.03 -78.15
CA ALA A 22 45.43 26.34 -79.14
C ALA A 22 45.22 27.84 -79.40
N SER A 23 45.75 28.72 -78.55
CA SER A 23 45.72 30.18 -78.71
C SER A 23 46.71 30.67 -79.76
N TYR A 24 47.72 29.85 -80.10
CA TYR A 24 48.74 30.20 -81.09
C TYR A 24 48.27 29.97 -82.53
N HIS A 25 48.81 30.75 -83.45
CA HIS A 25 48.52 30.61 -84.87
C HIS A 25 49.11 29.30 -85.41
N LEU A 26 48.29 28.49 -86.09
CA LEU A 26 48.63 27.13 -86.54
C LEU A 26 49.90 27.04 -87.42
N VAL A 27 50.26 28.13 -88.11
CA VAL A 27 51.46 28.21 -88.97
C VAL A 27 52.59 29.05 -88.35
N TYR A 28 52.24 30.01 -87.48
CA TYR A 28 53.19 30.97 -86.90
C TYR A 28 53.16 30.77 -85.40
N THR A 29 53.82 29.72 -84.93
CA THR A 29 53.72 29.23 -83.54
C THR A 29 54.24 30.22 -82.51
N ASP A 30 55.03 31.22 -82.92
CA ASP A 30 55.54 32.27 -82.04
C ASP A 30 54.59 33.49 -81.98
N ARG A 31 53.35 33.32 -82.43
CA ARG A 31 52.32 34.37 -82.48
C ARG A 31 50.95 33.78 -82.12
N LEU A 32 50.16 34.52 -81.36
CA LEU A 32 48.74 34.28 -81.14
C LEU A 32 47.95 34.30 -82.47
N SER A 33 46.86 33.55 -82.55
CA SER A 33 45.94 33.60 -83.69
C SER A 33 45.32 34.99 -83.84
N ASP A 34 44.88 35.33 -85.06
CA ASP A 34 44.26 36.63 -85.30
C ASP A 34 42.95 36.75 -84.51
N GLU A 35 42.20 35.65 -84.39
CA GLU A 35 41.00 35.56 -83.55
C GLU A 35 41.31 35.79 -82.06
N GLU A 36 42.35 35.14 -81.52
CA GLU A 36 42.70 35.31 -80.11
C GLU A 36 43.18 36.72 -79.80
N ILE A 37 43.94 37.35 -80.71
CA ILE A 37 44.32 38.76 -80.58
C ILE A 37 43.06 39.64 -80.57
N GLY A 38 42.07 39.36 -81.42
CA GLY A 38 40.79 40.05 -81.43
C GLY A 38 40.07 39.93 -80.08
N HIS A 39 39.90 38.70 -79.57
CA HIS A 39 39.22 38.46 -78.31
C HIS A 39 39.92 39.12 -77.12
N MET A 40 41.26 39.14 -77.10
CA MET A 40 42.03 39.83 -76.06
C MET A 40 41.91 41.36 -76.13
N LEU A 41 41.72 41.92 -77.33
CA LEU A 41 41.42 43.35 -77.47
C LEU A 41 39.99 43.67 -77.01
N ASP A 42 39.02 42.79 -77.28
CA ASP A 42 37.65 42.94 -76.78
C ASP A 42 37.63 42.93 -75.24
N VAL A 43 38.45 42.08 -74.60
CA VAL A 43 38.61 42.03 -73.14
C VAL A 43 39.12 43.35 -72.56
N LEU A 44 40.05 44.04 -73.24
CA LEU A 44 40.48 45.38 -72.81
C LEU A 44 39.33 46.39 -72.82
N GLY A 45 38.36 46.23 -73.72
CA GLY A 45 37.14 47.04 -73.76
C GLY A 45 36.18 46.81 -72.58
N PHE A 46 36.27 45.67 -71.88
CA PHE A 46 35.54 45.45 -70.62
C PHE A 46 36.25 46.13 -69.43
N LEU A 47 37.57 46.25 -69.50
CA LEU A 47 38.40 46.71 -68.38
C LEU A 47 38.51 48.24 -68.26
N GLY A 48 38.25 49.00 -69.32
CA GLY A 48 38.31 50.47 -69.32
C GLY A 48 37.62 51.09 -70.54
N ASP A 49 37.50 52.42 -70.54
CA ASP A 49 36.85 53.13 -71.66
C ASP A 49 37.79 53.21 -72.88
N ASP A 50 37.22 53.36 -74.09
CA ASP A 50 37.97 53.49 -75.37
C ASP A 50 39.07 54.58 -75.35
N ALA A 51 38.95 55.56 -74.45
CA ALA A 51 39.87 56.68 -74.30
C ALA A 51 41.01 56.42 -73.29
N ASP A 52 40.93 55.35 -72.52
CA ASP A 52 41.89 55.04 -71.47
C ASP A 52 43.16 54.41 -72.05
N PRO A 53 44.36 54.93 -71.71
CA PRO A 53 45.58 54.22 -72.02
C PRO A 53 45.58 52.83 -71.36
N VAL A 54 45.99 51.78 -72.09
CA VAL A 54 46.11 50.41 -71.53
C VAL A 54 46.94 50.37 -70.25
N SER A 55 47.94 51.25 -70.12
CA SER A 55 48.78 51.36 -68.92
C SER A 55 48.07 51.89 -67.66
N THR A 56 46.87 52.47 -67.80
CA THR A 56 46.07 52.98 -66.69
C THR A 56 44.88 52.09 -66.33
N ILE A 57 44.68 50.99 -67.06
CA ILE A 57 43.66 49.99 -66.76
C ILE A 57 44.00 49.31 -65.43
N SER A 58 43.01 49.25 -64.53
CA SER A 58 43.14 48.58 -63.22
C SER A 58 43.20 47.07 -63.40
N THR A 59 44.07 46.41 -62.63
CA THR A 59 44.07 44.94 -62.50
C THR A 59 43.10 44.45 -61.43
N ASP A 60 42.59 45.36 -60.59
CA ASP A 60 41.51 45.09 -59.65
C ASP A 60 40.19 45.42 -60.34
N ILE A 61 39.45 44.37 -60.69
CA ILE A 61 38.23 44.43 -61.50
C ILE A 61 37.00 44.33 -60.60
N ASN A 62 35.87 44.89 -61.08
CA ASN A 62 34.59 44.66 -60.43
C ASN A 62 33.89 43.38 -60.94
N ILE A 63 32.86 42.92 -60.22
CA ILE A 63 32.14 41.68 -60.54
C ILE A 63 31.50 41.74 -61.93
N GLY A 64 30.97 42.90 -62.35
CA GLY A 64 30.40 43.09 -63.68
C GLY A 64 31.45 42.91 -64.79
N GLN A 65 32.64 43.48 -64.59
CA GLN A 65 33.77 43.28 -65.51
C GLN A 65 34.18 41.81 -65.56
N LEU A 66 34.22 41.11 -64.41
CA LEU A 66 34.53 39.68 -64.39
C LEU A 66 33.51 38.85 -65.18
N LYS A 67 32.21 39.17 -65.08
CA LYS A 67 31.15 38.53 -65.90
C LYS A 67 31.36 38.76 -67.39
N ASP A 68 31.61 40.00 -67.80
CA ASP A 68 31.83 40.30 -69.21
C ASP A 68 33.07 39.55 -69.73
N ILE A 69 34.14 39.52 -68.95
CA ILE A 69 35.38 38.79 -69.28
C ILE A 69 35.13 37.28 -69.34
N SER A 70 34.33 36.70 -68.43
CA SER A 70 34.08 35.25 -68.39
C SER A 70 33.29 34.75 -69.60
N THR A 71 32.48 35.61 -70.23
CA THR A 71 31.78 35.30 -71.47
C THR A 71 32.66 35.41 -72.72
N SER A 72 33.88 35.95 -72.59
CA SER A 72 34.80 36.11 -73.70
C SER A 72 35.18 34.76 -74.32
N PRO A 73 35.20 34.63 -75.65
CA PRO A 73 35.69 33.43 -76.33
C PRO A 73 37.22 33.27 -76.26
N SER A 74 37.97 34.23 -75.68
CA SER A 74 39.42 34.14 -75.49
C SER A 74 39.81 32.88 -74.71
N LEU A 75 40.68 32.07 -75.33
CA LEU A 75 41.22 30.88 -74.69
C LEU A 75 42.19 31.25 -73.56
N ILE A 76 42.94 32.35 -73.72
CA ILE A 76 43.83 32.89 -72.70
C ILE A 76 43.02 33.32 -71.47
N MET A 77 41.94 34.09 -71.64
CA MET A 77 41.15 34.52 -70.48
C MET A 77 40.44 33.38 -69.77
N LYS A 78 39.92 32.38 -70.51
CA LYS A 78 39.37 31.16 -69.89
C LYS A 78 40.38 30.44 -69.02
N LYS A 79 41.62 30.35 -69.48
CA LYS A 79 42.71 29.77 -68.69
C LYS A 79 43.07 30.64 -67.49
N LEU A 80 43.24 31.95 -67.68
CA LEU A 80 43.58 32.87 -66.59
C LEU A 80 42.52 32.91 -65.49
N ILE A 81 41.22 32.90 -65.85
CA ILE A 81 40.13 32.84 -64.87
C ILE A 81 40.18 31.50 -64.13
N SER A 82 40.32 30.38 -64.84
CA SER A 82 40.41 29.05 -64.23
C SER A 82 41.60 28.97 -63.26
N ASP A 83 42.79 29.34 -63.72
CA ASP A 83 44.01 29.34 -62.90
C ASP A 83 43.85 30.30 -61.70
N SER A 84 43.24 31.47 -61.87
CA SER A 84 43.01 32.42 -60.77
C SER A 84 42.03 31.88 -59.71
N ILE A 85 40.96 31.20 -60.13
CA ILE A 85 40.03 30.53 -59.20
C ILE A 85 40.77 29.42 -58.45
N ILE A 86 41.48 28.55 -59.17
CA ILE A 86 42.24 27.42 -58.59
C ILE A 86 43.29 27.93 -57.61
N ASP A 87 44.03 28.98 -57.95
CA ASP A 87 45.03 29.59 -57.08
C ASP A 87 44.40 30.22 -55.83
N ALA A 88 43.22 30.84 -55.97
CA ALA A 88 42.51 31.49 -54.87
C ALA A 88 41.92 30.49 -53.87
N VAL A 89 41.28 29.42 -54.36
CA VAL A 89 40.66 28.39 -53.50
C VAL A 89 41.64 27.32 -53.08
N GLY A 90 42.73 27.14 -53.81
CA GLY A 90 43.72 26.08 -53.64
C GLY A 90 43.31 24.76 -54.30
N LEU A 91 44.26 24.10 -54.95
CA LEU A 91 44.03 22.87 -55.74
C LEU A 91 43.33 21.74 -54.98
N ALA A 92 43.54 21.64 -53.66
CA ALA A 92 42.91 20.61 -52.83
C ALA A 92 41.39 20.77 -52.72
N ASN A 93 40.86 21.97 -52.94
CA ASN A 93 39.44 22.29 -52.86
C ASN A 93 38.73 22.23 -54.22
N VAL A 94 39.44 21.83 -55.29
CA VAL A 94 38.90 21.76 -56.65
C VAL A 94 38.62 20.29 -56.99
N PRO A 95 37.36 19.85 -56.90
CA PRO A 95 37.01 18.45 -57.19
C PRO A 95 37.10 18.16 -58.70
N ASP A 96 37.27 16.89 -59.06
CA ASP A 96 37.46 16.48 -60.45
C ASP A 96 36.29 16.94 -61.36
N ASP A 97 35.06 16.96 -60.83
CA ASP A 97 33.85 17.37 -61.55
C ASP A 97 33.76 18.88 -61.87
N ALA A 98 34.64 19.70 -61.31
CA ALA A 98 34.79 21.11 -61.67
C ALA A 98 35.52 21.30 -63.01
N TYR A 99 36.31 20.31 -63.46
CA TYR A 99 37.14 20.40 -64.66
C TYR A 99 36.43 19.91 -65.92
N ILE A 100 36.83 20.46 -67.08
CA ILE A 100 36.38 19.96 -68.38
C ILE A 100 36.79 18.48 -68.52
N ASP A 101 35.83 17.65 -68.89
CA ASP A 101 35.97 16.19 -69.03
C ASP A 101 36.47 15.49 -67.74
N GLU A 102 36.23 16.10 -66.57
CA GLU A 102 36.66 15.59 -65.26
C GLU A 102 38.18 15.32 -65.16
N ASN A 103 38.98 16.19 -65.80
CA ASN A 103 40.43 16.04 -65.88
C ASN A 103 41.14 17.28 -65.34
N THR A 104 41.88 17.10 -64.25
CA THR A 104 42.63 18.16 -63.54
C THR A 104 43.70 18.88 -64.37
N ALA A 105 44.07 18.34 -65.54
CA ALA A 105 44.95 19.02 -66.49
C ALA A 105 44.24 20.05 -67.38
N ASN A 106 42.91 20.05 -67.40
CA ASN A 106 42.09 20.97 -68.19
C ASN A 106 41.71 22.23 -67.38
N ASN A 107 41.07 23.18 -68.05
CA ASN A 107 40.45 24.33 -67.40
C ASN A 107 39.17 23.91 -66.66
N LEU A 108 38.65 24.80 -65.82
CA LEU A 108 37.33 24.65 -65.22
C LEU A 108 36.24 24.65 -66.31
N THR A 109 35.12 23.98 -66.05
CA THR A 109 33.96 24.07 -66.95
C THR A 109 33.39 25.49 -66.93
N GLN A 110 32.72 25.90 -68.01
CA GLN A 110 32.06 27.21 -68.02
C GLN A 110 30.97 27.31 -66.94
N ALA A 111 30.23 26.23 -66.69
CA ALA A 111 29.21 26.19 -65.65
C ALA A 111 29.81 26.44 -64.27
N GLU A 112 30.98 25.87 -63.98
CA GLU A 112 31.70 26.10 -62.73
C GLU A 112 32.15 27.56 -62.60
N VAL A 113 32.73 28.15 -63.65
CA VAL A 113 33.13 29.56 -63.65
C VAL A 113 31.93 30.48 -63.44
N ASP A 114 30.82 30.23 -64.14
CA ASP A 114 29.58 31.01 -64.00
C ASP A 114 29.02 30.89 -62.57
N ALA A 115 29.01 29.68 -61.99
CA ALA A 115 28.56 29.45 -60.62
C ALA A 115 29.46 30.11 -59.57
N MET A 116 30.78 30.14 -59.78
CA MET A 116 31.73 30.85 -58.91
C MET A 116 31.51 32.37 -58.96
N ILE A 117 31.17 32.93 -60.12
CA ILE A 117 30.84 34.35 -60.25
C ILE A 117 29.52 34.66 -59.52
N ILE A 118 28.51 33.79 -59.64
CA ILE A 118 27.26 33.92 -58.87
C ILE A 118 27.53 33.85 -57.37
N ALA A 119 28.42 32.95 -56.92
CA ALA A 119 28.83 32.89 -55.52
C ALA A 119 29.48 34.21 -55.06
N LEU A 120 30.34 34.83 -55.88
CA LEU A 120 30.89 36.15 -55.58
C LEU A 120 29.81 37.24 -55.46
N GLU A 121 28.76 37.20 -56.27
CA GLU A 121 27.62 38.12 -56.11
C GLU A 121 26.91 37.91 -54.77
N VAL A 122 26.65 36.66 -54.39
CA VAL A 122 26.03 36.31 -53.09
C VAL A 122 26.90 36.82 -51.94
N LEU A 123 28.22 36.55 -51.98
CA LEU A 123 29.16 37.00 -50.96
C LEU A 123 29.35 38.53 -50.93
N ALA A 124 29.09 39.23 -52.05
CA ALA A 124 29.03 40.69 -52.11
C ALA A 124 27.71 41.27 -51.55
N GLY A 125 26.75 40.42 -51.16
CA GLY A 125 25.47 40.82 -50.58
C GLY A 125 24.38 41.11 -51.61
N SER A 126 24.47 40.50 -52.80
CA SER A 126 23.43 40.64 -53.83
C SER A 126 22.07 40.17 -53.35
N VAL A 127 21.03 40.96 -53.61
CA VAL A 127 19.63 40.56 -53.39
C VAL A 127 18.88 40.33 -54.70
N VAL A 128 19.41 40.85 -55.81
CA VAL A 128 18.94 40.62 -57.18
C VAL A 128 20.13 40.58 -58.15
N PRO A 129 20.10 39.75 -59.20
CA PRO A 129 21.24 39.63 -60.12
C PRO A 129 21.74 40.98 -60.66
N GLY A 130 23.05 41.23 -60.51
CA GLY A 130 23.75 42.40 -61.04
C GLY A 130 23.72 43.68 -60.19
N ASP A 131 23.03 43.72 -59.05
CA ASP A 131 23.03 44.89 -58.14
C ASP A 131 24.41 45.20 -57.55
N VAL A 132 25.25 44.18 -57.40
CA VAL A 132 26.63 44.25 -56.88
C VAL A 132 27.70 44.25 -57.97
N ASP A 133 27.36 44.38 -59.26
CA ASP A 133 28.33 44.36 -60.36
C ASP A 133 29.41 45.45 -60.23
N HIS A 134 29.11 46.53 -59.53
CA HIS A 134 30.03 47.63 -59.27
C HIS A 134 31.03 47.35 -58.13
N VAL A 135 30.85 46.27 -57.36
CA VAL A 135 31.72 45.88 -56.25
C VAL A 135 33.01 45.29 -56.80
N LEU A 136 34.16 45.75 -56.28
CA LEU A 136 35.47 45.20 -56.62
C LEU A 136 35.56 43.76 -56.11
N VAL A 137 36.10 42.85 -56.91
CA VAL A 137 36.30 41.44 -56.50
C VAL A 137 37.20 41.38 -55.26
N SER A 138 38.21 42.24 -55.17
CA SER A 138 39.09 42.36 -54.00
C SER A 138 38.40 42.85 -52.72
N ALA A 139 37.23 43.47 -52.84
CA ALA A 139 36.46 44.04 -51.72
C ALA A 139 35.38 43.09 -51.20
N VAL A 140 35.18 41.94 -51.85
CA VAL A 140 34.27 40.90 -51.36
C VAL A 140 34.82 40.34 -50.05
N SER A 141 33.98 40.36 -49.00
CA SER A 141 34.37 39.92 -47.66
C SER A 141 34.58 38.41 -47.62
N THR A 142 35.62 37.97 -46.91
CA THR A 142 35.80 36.56 -46.53
C THR A 142 35.03 36.22 -45.25
N ASP A 143 34.64 37.22 -44.47
CA ASP A 143 33.75 37.05 -43.32
C ASP A 143 32.31 37.05 -43.84
N VAL A 144 31.70 35.86 -43.86
CA VAL A 144 30.37 35.62 -44.41
C VAL A 144 29.29 35.64 -43.33
N THR A 145 28.12 36.13 -43.69
CA THR A 145 26.92 36.09 -42.85
C THR A 145 26.14 34.78 -43.05
N ILE A 146 25.24 34.46 -42.12
CA ILE A 146 24.35 33.29 -42.23
C ILE A 146 23.53 33.35 -43.52
N GLY A 147 22.90 34.50 -43.81
CA GLY A 147 22.06 34.67 -44.99
C GLY A 147 22.85 34.55 -46.29
N GLN A 148 24.08 35.05 -46.34
CA GLN A 148 24.96 34.86 -47.50
C GLN A 148 25.33 33.40 -47.69
N THR A 149 25.61 32.67 -46.61
CA THR A 149 25.98 31.25 -46.70
C THR A 149 24.79 30.42 -47.19
N GLN A 150 23.58 30.67 -46.67
CA GLN A 150 22.35 29.98 -47.09
C GLN A 150 21.92 30.31 -48.52
N ALA A 151 22.30 31.48 -49.04
CA ALA A 151 22.01 31.89 -50.41
C ALA A 151 22.96 31.27 -51.46
N LEU A 152 24.03 30.59 -51.05
CA LEU A 152 24.91 29.85 -51.98
C LEU A 152 24.13 28.69 -52.61
N ASP A 153 24.22 28.54 -53.93
CA ASP A 153 23.58 27.41 -54.63
C ASP A 153 24.32 26.11 -54.31
N THR A 154 23.70 25.27 -53.47
CA THR A 154 24.20 23.92 -53.13
C THR A 154 23.56 22.82 -53.95
N THR A 155 22.71 23.16 -54.92
CA THR A 155 22.01 22.18 -55.76
C THR A 155 22.94 21.59 -56.83
N ALA A 156 22.38 20.75 -57.70
CA ALA A 156 23.12 20.15 -58.81
C ALA A 156 23.66 21.17 -59.82
N THR A 157 23.13 22.40 -59.86
CA THR A 157 23.63 23.49 -60.74
C THR A 157 24.63 24.41 -60.06
N GLY A 158 24.81 24.27 -58.74
CA GLY A 158 25.75 25.05 -57.96
C GLY A 158 27.20 24.67 -58.23
N SER A 159 28.12 25.54 -57.80
CA SER A 159 29.56 25.33 -57.94
C SER A 159 30.02 24.09 -57.17
N SER A 160 30.70 23.18 -57.86
CA SER A 160 31.30 22.00 -57.24
C SER A 160 32.45 22.38 -56.29
N ILE A 161 33.19 23.47 -56.58
CA ILE A 161 34.24 24.00 -55.70
C ILE A 161 33.64 24.50 -54.38
N ILE A 162 32.58 25.32 -54.44
CA ILE A 162 31.90 25.83 -53.23
C ILE A 162 31.34 24.67 -52.40
N LYS A 163 30.69 23.69 -53.03
CA LYS A 163 30.19 22.49 -52.35
C LYS A 163 31.31 21.70 -51.68
N GLN A 164 32.46 21.54 -52.34
CA GLN A 164 33.62 20.88 -51.76
C GLN A 164 34.14 21.64 -50.53
N MET A 165 34.35 22.96 -50.64
CA MET A 165 34.84 23.79 -49.53
C MET A 165 33.92 23.76 -48.30
N ILE A 166 32.60 23.85 -48.51
CA ILE A 166 31.62 23.77 -47.42
C ILE A 166 31.63 22.36 -46.80
N SER A 167 31.61 21.33 -47.64
CA SER A 167 31.70 19.93 -47.20
C SER A 167 32.94 19.69 -46.35
N ASP A 168 34.12 20.08 -46.80
CA ASP A 168 35.38 19.91 -46.08
C ASP A 168 35.38 20.67 -44.75
N SER A 169 34.78 21.86 -44.72
CA SER A 169 34.63 22.64 -43.50
C SER A 169 33.75 21.93 -42.47
N ILE A 170 32.60 21.38 -42.90
CA ILE A 170 31.69 20.61 -42.04
C ILE A 170 32.37 19.33 -41.56
N ILE A 171 32.99 18.56 -42.47
CA ILE A 171 33.68 17.31 -42.15
C ILE A 171 34.83 17.55 -41.17
N THR A 172 35.59 18.63 -41.34
CA THR A 172 36.68 18.98 -40.44
C THR A 172 36.16 19.41 -39.06
N MET A 173 35.05 20.15 -39.01
CA MET A 173 34.46 20.64 -37.76
C MET A 173 33.87 19.51 -36.92
N ILE A 174 33.18 18.56 -37.55
CA ILE A 174 32.48 17.47 -36.87
C ILE A 174 33.39 16.27 -36.66
N GLY A 175 34.23 15.96 -37.65
CA GLY A 175 35.02 14.75 -37.71
C GLY A 175 34.31 13.66 -38.51
N ALA A 176 35.04 13.08 -39.47
CA ALA A 176 34.52 12.02 -40.35
C ALA A 176 33.88 10.80 -39.62
N PRO A 177 34.39 10.33 -38.45
CA PRO A 177 33.75 9.23 -37.73
C PRO A 177 32.32 9.53 -37.25
N ASP A 178 32.01 10.82 -37.05
CA ASP A 178 30.72 11.26 -36.54
C ASP A 178 29.73 11.64 -37.63
N ILE A 179 30.09 11.43 -38.89
CA ILE A 179 29.24 11.67 -40.06
C ILE A 179 28.71 10.32 -40.59
N PRO A 180 27.39 10.13 -40.70
CA PRO A 180 26.81 8.92 -41.28
C PRO A 180 27.29 8.70 -42.72
N ALA A 181 27.56 7.45 -43.09
CA ALA A 181 28.01 7.12 -44.45
C ALA A 181 27.03 7.60 -45.54
N ASP A 182 25.72 7.53 -45.26
CA ASP A 182 24.66 7.97 -46.19
C ASP A 182 24.55 9.50 -46.33
N ALA A 183 25.26 10.27 -45.48
CA ALA A 183 25.35 11.73 -45.61
C ALA A 183 26.30 12.15 -46.75
N TYR A 184 27.24 11.28 -47.12
CA TYR A 184 28.19 11.51 -48.19
C TYR A 184 27.54 11.33 -49.57
N HIS A 185 28.11 12.01 -50.56
CA HIS A 185 27.70 11.88 -51.94
C HIS A 185 28.08 10.50 -52.50
N LEU A 186 27.21 9.90 -53.31
CA LEU A 186 27.36 8.52 -53.79
C LEU A 186 28.54 8.30 -54.75
N VAL A 187 28.91 9.33 -55.51
CA VAL A 187 30.02 9.32 -56.47
C VAL A 187 31.29 9.92 -55.85
N TYR A 188 31.23 11.17 -55.40
CA TYR A 188 32.32 11.88 -54.71
C TYR A 188 32.29 11.60 -53.21
N THR A 189 32.89 10.50 -52.76
CA THR A 189 32.70 9.97 -51.39
C THR A 189 33.42 10.75 -50.29
N ASP A 190 34.23 11.73 -50.65
CA ASP A 190 34.85 12.72 -49.76
C ASP A 190 34.04 14.02 -49.65
N ARG A 191 32.96 14.16 -50.44
CA ARG A 191 32.04 15.29 -50.41
C ARG A 191 30.70 14.88 -49.77
N LEU A 192 30.10 15.73 -48.96
CA LEU A 192 28.73 15.58 -48.50
C LEU A 192 27.75 15.64 -49.68
N SER A 193 26.59 14.99 -49.56
CA SER A 193 25.55 15.11 -50.58
C SER A 193 25.03 16.54 -50.65
N ASP A 194 24.63 17.00 -51.85
CA ASP A 194 24.08 18.35 -52.07
C ASP A 194 22.93 18.67 -51.10
N ALA A 195 22.07 17.68 -50.83
CA ALA A 195 20.97 17.81 -49.87
C ALA A 195 21.49 17.97 -48.43
N GLU A 196 22.49 17.19 -48.02
CA GLU A 196 23.04 17.30 -46.67
C GLU A 196 23.78 18.62 -46.45
N ILE A 197 24.52 19.11 -47.45
CA ILE A 197 25.11 20.46 -47.41
C ILE A 197 24.01 21.48 -47.18
N GLY A 198 22.94 21.47 -47.98
CA GLY A 198 21.80 22.37 -47.81
C GLY A 198 21.19 22.31 -46.40
N HIS A 199 20.90 21.10 -45.90
CA HIS A 199 20.35 20.94 -44.55
C HIS A 199 21.27 21.48 -43.44
N MET A 200 22.59 21.31 -43.58
CA MET A 200 23.55 21.84 -42.60
C MET A 200 23.66 23.37 -42.66
N LEU A 201 23.47 23.99 -43.83
CA LEU A 201 23.36 25.44 -43.95
C LEU A 201 22.04 25.96 -43.37
N ASP A 202 20.94 25.24 -43.55
CA ASP A 202 19.65 25.58 -42.92
C ASP A 202 19.76 25.63 -41.40
N VAL A 203 20.56 24.74 -40.79
CA VAL A 203 20.81 24.72 -39.33
C VAL A 203 21.40 26.04 -38.82
N LEU A 204 22.22 26.73 -39.62
CA LEU A 204 22.76 28.04 -39.23
C LEU A 204 21.63 29.05 -38.97
N GLY A 205 20.55 29.00 -39.75
CA GLY A 205 19.37 29.85 -39.56
C GLY A 205 18.55 29.53 -38.31
N TYR A 206 18.76 28.37 -37.67
CA TYR A 206 18.20 28.09 -36.34
C TYR A 206 19.09 28.64 -35.21
N LEU A 207 20.38 28.89 -35.51
CA LEU A 207 21.36 29.32 -34.52
C LEU A 207 21.50 30.85 -34.41
N GLY A 208 21.11 31.60 -35.45
CA GLY A 208 21.17 33.07 -35.47
C GLY A 208 20.35 33.69 -36.61
N ASP A 209 20.40 35.03 -36.72
CA ASP A 209 19.71 35.78 -37.75
C ASP A 209 20.56 35.88 -39.04
N ASP A 210 19.93 36.08 -40.21
CA ASP A 210 20.61 36.16 -41.52
C ASP A 210 21.80 37.14 -41.56
N ALA A 211 21.75 38.23 -40.79
CA ALA A 211 22.78 39.26 -40.75
C ALA A 211 23.97 38.91 -39.83
N ASP A 212 23.84 37.87 -39.01
CA ASP A 212 24.88 37.48 -38.06
C ASP A 212 26.08 36.87 -38.80
N PRO A 213 27.32 37.25 -38.45
CA PRO A 213 28.51 36.58 -38.96
C PRO A 213 28.51 35.12 -38.52
N VAL A 214 28.80 34.19 -39.45
CA VAL A 214 28.90 32.75 -39.12
C VAL A 214 29.95 32.49 -38.03
N SER A 215 31.02 33.28 -37.98
CA SER A 215 32.07 33.21 -36.96
C SER A 215 31.61 33.61 -35.54
N SER A 216 30.41 34.20 -35.41
CA SER A 216 29.86 34.64 -34.13
C SER A 216 28.85 33.68 -33.51
N ILE A 217 28.52 32.58 -34.21
CA ILE A 217 27.55 31.59 -33.76
C ILE A 217 28.00 30.90 -32.46
N SER A 218 27.09 30.81 -31.49
CA SER A 218 27.29 30.07 -30.25
C SER A 218 27.05 28.57 -30.47
N VAL A 219 27.91 27.74 -29.89
CA VAL A 219 27.72 26.28 -29.80
C VAL A 219 26.91 25.87 -28.56
N ASP A 220 26.71 26.79 -27.61
CA ASP A 220 25.77 26.60 -26.50
C ASP A 220 24.41 27.14 -26.94
N ILE A 221 23.49 26.21 -27.22
CA ILE A 221 22.19 26.50 -27.82
C ILE A 221 21.08 26.51 -26.77
N THR A 222 19.96 27.16 -27.09
CA THR A 222 18.76 27.13 -26.25
C THR A 222 17.89 25.90 -26.55
N ILE A 223 16.96 25.57 -25.64
CA ILE A 223 15.95 24.53 -25.87
C ILE A 223 15.14 24.80 -27.15
N GLY A 224 14.75 26.06 -27.37
CA GLY A 224 13.99 26.47 -28.55
C GLY A 224 14.76 26.23 -29.86
N GLN A 225 16.06 26.51 -29.86
CA GLN A 225 16.93 26.21 -31.00
C GLN A 225 17.03 24.70 -31.23
N LEU A 226 17.23 23.90 -30.18
CA LEU A 226 17.25 22.43 -30.30
C LEU A 226 15.93 21.87 -30.86
N LYS A 227 14.78 22.44 -30.46
CA LYS A 227 13.47 22.04 -31.01
C LYS A 227 13.35 22.29 -32.51
N GLN A 228 14.00 23.32 -33.05
CA GLN A 228 14.03 23.56 -34.50
C GLN A 228 15.01 22.60 -35.18
N ILE A 229 16.19 22.42 -34.61
CA ILE A 229 17.26 21.58 -35.17
C ILE A 229 16.87 20.10 -35.19
N LYS A 230 16.17 19.58 -34.16
CA LYS A 230 15.76 18.17 -34.09
C LYS A 230 14.84 17.73 -35.24
N ASP A 231 14.09 18.69 -35.80
CA ASP A 231 13.15 18.46 -36.90
C ASP A 231 13.85 18.59 -38.27
N SER A 232 15.14 18.92 -38.30
CA SER A 232 15.91 19.00 -39.53
C SER A 232 16.00 17.64 -40.23
N SER A 233 16.07 17.68 -41.56
CA SER A 233 16.25 16.47 -42.38
C SER A 233 17.69 15.96 -42.42
N SER A 234 18.63 16.72 -41.84
CA SER A 234 20.06 16.39 -41.81
C SER A 234 20.31 15.06 -41.10
N LEU A 235 21.04 14.17 -41.77
CA LEU A 235 21.49 12.91 -41.18
C LEU A 235 22.56 13.14 -40.12
N ILE A 236 23.41 14.14 -40.34
CA ILE A 236 24.45 14.56 -39.40
C ILE A 236 23.81 15.05 -38.09
N MET A 237 22.84 15.98 -38.16
CA MET A 237 22.18 16.50 -36.96
C MET A 237 21.43 15.41 -36.18
N LYS A 238 20.76 14.47 -36.87
CA LYS A 238 20.11 13.33 -36.22
C LYS A 238 21.10 12.48 -35.42
N LYS A 239 22.28 12.20 -35.99
CA LYS A 239 23.34 11.47 -35.28
C LYS A 239 23.89 12.29 -34.12
N LEU A 240 24.26 13.55 -34.33
CA LEU A 240 24.82 14.40 -33.28
C LEU A 240 23.87 14.58 -32.08
N ILE A 241 22.57 14.77 -32.32
CA ILE A 241 21.59 14.87 -31.23
C ILE A 241 21.47 13.55 -30.48
N SER A 242 21.37 12.43 -31.22
CA SER A 242 21.33 11.09 -30.63
C SER A 242 22.53 10.83 -29.74
N ASP A 243 23.74 11.05 -30.25
CA ASP A 243 24.98 10.85 -29.51
C ASP A 243 25.08 11.79 -28.31
N SER A 244 24.69 13.05 -28.46
CA SER A 244 24.68 14.01 -27.35
C SER A 244 23.76 13.58 -26.21
N ILE A 245 22.58 13.02 -26.53
CA ILE A 245 21.67 12.46 -25.53
C ILE A 245 22.32 11.26 -24.85
N ILE A 246 22.87 10.32 -25.63
CA ILE A 246 23.53 9.11 -25.12
C ILE A 246 24.71 9.46 -24.22
N ASP A 247 25.54 10.42 -24.61
CA ASP A 247 26.70 10.89 -23.83
C ASP A 247 26.25 11.58 -22.54
N ALA A 248 25.17 12.36 -22.59
CA ALA A 248 24.66 13.07 -21.42
C ALA A 248 24.07 12.13 -20.36
N VAL A 249 23.33 11.09 -20.77
CA VAL A 249 22.75 10.12 -19.84
C VAL A 249 23.70 8.96 -19.52
N GLY A 250 24.69 8.72 -20.38
CA GLY A 250 25.61 7.59 -20.32
C GLY A 250 25.04 6.33 -20.96
N LEU A 251 25.86 5.64 -21.77
CA LEU A 251 25.47 4.46 -22.54
C LEU A 251 24.80 3.35 -21.70
N ALA A 252 25.22 3.17 -20.45
CA ALA A 252 24.65 2.15 -19.55
C ALA A 252 23.20 2.43 -19.14
N ASN A 253 22.73 3.68 -19.32
CA ASN A 253 21.40 4.14 -18.92
C ASN A 253 20.46 4.29 -20.12
N VAL A 254 20.85 3.76 -21.30
CA VAL A 254 20.05 3.80 -22.52
C VAL A 254 19.52 2.39 -22.82
N PRO A 255 18.23 2.12 -22.59
CA PRO A 255 17.63 0.84 -22.95
C PRO A 255 17.73 0.54 -24.45
N ASP A 256 17.86 -0.73 -24.82
CA ASP A 256 17.99 -1.15 -26.22
C ASP A 256 16.84 -0.64 -27.11
N ASP A 257 15.60 -0.58 -26.59
CA ASP A 257 14.43 -0.09 -27.34
C ASP A 257 14.36 1.43 -27.52
N ALA A 258 15.28 2.18 -26.92
CA ALA A 258 15.47 3.59 -27.23
C ALA A 258 16.04 3.78 -28.65
N TYR A 259 16.77 2.77 -29.15
CA TYR A 259 17.45 2.79 -30.45
C TYR A 259 16.55 2.33 -31.60
N ILE A 260 16.82 2.85 -32.80
CA ILE A 260 16.16 2.38 -34.03
C ILE A 260 16.40 0.88 -34.19
N ASP A 261 15.31 0.14 -34.40
CA ASP A 261 15.26 -1.32 -34.49
C ASP A 261 15.81 -2.08 -33.27
N GLY A 262 15.94 -1.41 -32.12
CA GLY A 262 16.49 -2.03 -30.91
C GLY A 262 18.00 -2.31 -30.97
N ASN A 263 18.74 -1.60 -31.83
CA ASN A 263 20.16 -1.85 -32.07
C ASN A 263 21.01 -0.66 -31.59
N THR A 264 21.86 -0.90 -30.59
CA THR A 264 22.74 0.11 -29.97
C THR A 264 23.77 0.74 -30.92
N ALA A 265 23.97 0.18 -32.11
CA ALA A 265 24.80 0.78 -33.16
C ALA A 265 24.06 1.83 -34.01
N ASN A 266 22.74 1.95 -33.87
CA ASN A 266 21.92 2.92 -34.58
C ASN A 266 21.71 4.19 -33.73
N ASN A 267 21.10 5.22 -34.32
CA ASN A 267 20.62 6.38 -33.57
C ASN A 267 19.41 6.03 -32.70
N LEU A 268 19.09 6.92 -31.76
CA LEU A 268 17.83 6.91 -31.02
C LEU A 268 16.63 7.05 -31.98
N THR A 269 15.49 6.49 -31.61
CA THR A 269 14.24 6.69 -32.34
C THR A 269 13.80 8.16 -32.27
N GLN A 270 13.06 8.64 -33.28
CA GLN A 270 12.55 10.02 -33.26
C GLN A 270 11.66 10.29 -32.04
N THR A 271 10.83 9.32 -31.65
CA THR A 271 9.99 9.42 -30.45
C THR A 271 10.83 9.65 -29.19
N GLU A 272 11.97 8.96 -29.08
CA GLU A 272 12.89 9.11 -27.96
C GLU A 272 13.51 10.51 -27.95
N VAL A 273 14.04 10.97 -29.10
CA VAL A 273 14.60 12.32 -29.25
C VAL A 273 13.57 13.40 -28.90
N ASP A 274 12.36 13.31 -29.45
CA ASP A 274 11.28 14.28 -29.18
C ASP A 274 10.92 14.31 -27.69
N SER A 275 10.84 13.14 -27.07
CA SER A 275 10.49 12.98 -25.66
C SER A 275 11.60 13.48 -24.73
N MET A 276 12.87 13.27 -25.08
CA MET A 276 14.03 13.80 -24.34
C MET A 276 14.12 15.32 -24.45
N VAL A 277 13.85 15.90 -25.62
CA VAL A 277 13.78 17.37 -25.77
C VAL A 277 12.63 17.94 -24.95
N GLY A 278 11.47 17.28 -24.92
CA GLY A 278 10.37 17.65 -24.01
C GLY A 278 10.75 17.55 -22.53
N ALA A 279 11.56 16.54 -22.16
CA ALA A 279 12.02 16.38 -20.78
C ALA A 279 12.97 17.50 -20.33
N LEU A 280 13.78 18.07 -21.24
CA LEU A 280 14.63 19.23 -20.93
C LEU A 280 13.82 20.45 -20.47
N GLU A 281 12.61 20.65 -20.99
CA GLU A 281 11.73 21.71 -20.50
C GLU A 281 11.33 21.47 -19.05
N VAL A 282 10.97 20.23 -18.71
CA VAL A 282 10.60 19.86 -17.33
C VAL A 282 11.79 20.03 -16.40
N PHE A 283 12.99 19.61 -16.80
CA PHE A 283 14.21 19.82 -16.02
C PHE A 283 14.56 21.31 -15.86
N ALA A 284 14.24 22.15 -16.84
CA ALA A 284 14.35 23.61 -16.75
C ALA A 284 13.22 24.27 -15.92
N GLY A 285 12.35 23.48 -15.27
CA GLY A 285 11.25 23.93 -14.43
C GLY A 285 10.11 24.56 -15.24
N SER A 286 9.82 24.01 -16.43
CA SER A 286 8.67 24.40 -17.24
C SER A 286 7.36 24.04 -16.55
N THR A 287 6.37 24.93 -16.66
CA THR A 287 4.99 24.67 -16.21
C THR A 287 4.00 24.59 -17.37
N VAL A 288 4.42 25.06 -18.55
CA VAL A 288 3.65 24.99 -19.81
C VAL A 288 4.62 24.84 -20.99
N PRO A 289 4.27 24.07 -22.03
CA PRO A 289 5.16 23.89 -23.19
C PRO A 289 5.63 25.22 -23.80
N GLY A 290 6.94 25.35 -24.02
CA GLY A 290 7.59 26.50 -24.66
C GLY A 290 8.00 27.65 -23.73
N ASP A 291 7.62 27.65 -22.45
CA ASP A 291 8.02 28.73 -21.50
C ASP A 291 9.53 28.76 -21.18
N LYS A 292 10.26 27.70 -21.55
CA LYS A 292 11.72 27.57 -21.37
C LYS A 292 12.53 27.58 -22.67
N ASP A 293 11.95 27.96 -23.81
CA ASP A 293 12.65 27.94 -25.11
C ASP A 293 13.92 28.82 -25.16
N LEU A 294 14.04 29.83 -24.29
CA LEU A 294 15.23 30.69 -24.18
C LEU A 294 16.28 30.19 -23.19
N VAL A 295 16.04 29.07 -22.49
CA VAL A 295 16.99 28.49 -21.54
C VAL A 295 18.11 27.79 -22.32
N LEU A 296 19.36 28.10 -21.96
CA LEU A 296 20.54 27.41 -22.49
C LEU A 296 20.61 25.98 -21.96
N ILE A 297 20.88 25.03 -22.84
CA ILE A 297 20.94 23.60 -22.46
C ILE A 297 22.04 23.37 -21.41
N SER A 298 23.18 24.05 -21.54
CA SER A 298 24.30 23.96 -20.59
C SER A 298 23.95 24.33 -19.14
N SER A 299 22.84 25.05 -18.93
CA SER A 299 22.39 25.49 -17.60
C SER A 299 21.45 24.52 -16.90
N ILE A 300 21.00 23.46 -17.58
CA ILE A 300 20.01 22.50 -17.07
C ILE A 300 20.74 21.42 -16.26
N VAL A 301 20.22 21.12 -15.07
CA VAL A 301 20.72 20.05 -14.21
C VAL A 301 19.79 18.84 -14.33
N THR A 302 20.34 17.70 -14.71
CA THR A 302 19.59 16.44 -14.96
C THR A 302 19.92 15.32 -13.96
N THR A 303 20.87 15.54 -13.04
CA THR A 303 21.43 14.49 -12.18
C THR A 303 20.69 14.26 -10.87
N ASN A 304 19.71 15.09 -10.53
CA ASN A 304 18.85 14.93 -9.34
C ASN A 304 17.40 15.18 -9.73
N VAL A 305 16.64 14.11 -9.99
CA VAL A 305 15.22 14.23 -10.32
C VAL A 305 14.43 14.55 -9.06
N THR A 306 13.66 15.62 -9.12
CA THR A 306 12.75 16.04 -8.03
C THR A 306 11.38 15.43 -8.18
N VAL A 307 10.60 15.36 -7.09
CA VAL A 307 9.20 14.88 -7.12
C VAL A 307 8.36 15.65 -8.13
N GLY A 308 8.50 16.97 -8.21
CA GLY A 308 7.75 17.81 -9.15
C GLY A 308 8.12 17.51 -10.61
N GLN A 309 9.39 17.23 -10.89
CA GLN A 309 9.84 16.84 -12.22
C GLN A 309 9.29 15.47 -12.62
N THR A 310 9.22 14.50 -11.71
CA THR A 310 8.62 13.19 -12.04
C THR A 310 7.14 13.34 -12.43
N GLN A 311 6.38 14.23 -11.78
CA GLN A 311 5.01 14.56 -12.19
C GLN A 311 4.95 15.12 -13.61
N GLY A 312 5.81 16.09 -13.94
CA GLY A 312 5.88 16.67 -15.28
C GLY A 312 6.28 15.66 -16.36
N LEU A 313 6.99 14.60 -15.96
CA LEU A 313 7.46 13.53 -16.84
C LEU A 313 6.52 12.31 -16.87
N LYS A 314 5.41 12.30 -16.13
CA LYS A 314 4.53 11.12 -15.99
C LYS A 314 4.02 10.58 -17.33
N THR A 315 3.67 11.46 -18.27
CA THR A 315 3.18 11.09 -19.60
C THR A 315 4.27 11.07 -20.66
N ASN A 316 5.54 11.25 -20.26
CA ASN A 316 6.65 11.26 -21.19
C ASN A 316 6.86 9.83 -21.76
N ALA A 317 7.00 9.73 -23.08
CA ALA A 317 7.10 8.45 -23.76
C ALA A 317 8.51 7.85 -23.77
N SER A 318 9.53 8.66 -23.39
CA SER A 318 10.93 8.25 -23.40
C SER A 318 11.18 7.06 -22.47
N VAL A 319 11.82 6.03 -23.01
CA VAL A 319 12.26 4.89 -22.20
C VAL A 319 13.49 5.26 -21.36
N ILE A 320 14.32 6.20 -21.82
CA ILE A 320 15.46 6.75 -21.04
C ILE A 320 14.95 7.48 -19.80
N ILE A 321 13.92 8.33 -19.92
CA ILE A 321 13.31 9.03 -18.77
C ILE A 321 12.70 8.03 -17.78
N LYS A 322 11.98 7.02 -18.27
CA LYS A 322 11.44 5.96 -17.40
C LYS A 322 12.56 5.20 -16.68
N PHE A 323 13.68 4.96 -17.35
CA PHE A 323 14.87 4.36 -16.73
C PHE A 323 15.45 5.28 -15.65
N MET A 324 15.64 6.58 -15.92
CA MET A 324 16.16 7.54 -14.94
C MET A 324 15.26 7.65 -13.69
N ILE A 325 13.93 7.66 -13.87
CA ILE A 325 12.99 7.65 -12.75
C ILE A 325 13.07 6.32 -11.99
N SER A 326 13.15 5.20 -12.71
CA SER A 326 13.32 3.87 -12.11
C SER A 326 14.58 3.81 -11.25
N ASP A 327 15.73 4.24 -11.78
CA ASP A 327 17.01 4.25 -11.07
C ASP A 327 16.97 5.13 -9.81
N SER A 328 16.31 6.29 -9.89
CA SER A 328 16.10 7.17 -8.74
C SER A 328 15.26 6.51 -7.65
N VAL A 329 14.19 5.81 -8.02
CA VAL A 329 13.32 5.06 -7.10
C VAL A 329 14.04 3.85 -6.51
N ILE A 330 14.74 3.07 -7.33
CA ILE A 330 15.53 1.91 -6.89
C ILE A 330 16.62 2.37 -5.91
N THR A 331 17.26 3.51 -6.17
CA THR A 331 18.23 4.11 -5.26
C THR A 331 17.60 4.56 -3.94
N MET A 332 16.40 5.16 -3.98
CA MET A 332 15.66 5.58 -2.78
C MET A 332 15.36 4.40 -1.84
N PHE A 333 14.86 3.29 -2.39
CA PHE A 333 14.44 2.14 -1.59
C PHE A 333 15.56 1.14 -1.31
N GLY A 334 16.59 1.09 -2.16
CA GLY A 334 17.58 0.00 -2.21
C GLY A 334 17.05 -1.18 -3.01
N ALA A 335 17.88 -1.70 -3.93
CA ALA A 335 17.48 -2.75 -4.87
C ALA A 335 17.01 -4.05 -4.18
N GLU A 336 17.50 -4.33 -2.96
CA GLU A 336 17.10 -5.49 -2.16
C GLU A 336 15.67 -5.39 -1.59
N ASN A 337 15.10 -4.18 -1.53
CA ASN A 337 13.76 -3.91 -1.01
C ASN A 337 12.72 -3.76 -2.13
N ILE A 338 13.14 -3.92 -3.40
CA ILE A 338 12.24 -3.86 -4.55
C ILE A 338 11.72 -5.28 -4.84
N PRO A 339 10.40 -5.52 -4.82
CA PRO A 339 9.85 -6.80 -5.22
C PRO A 339 10.18 -7.13 -6.68
N ASP A 340 10.51 -8.40 -6.97
CA ASP A 340 10.83 -8.85 -8.34
C ASP A 340 9.73 -8.50 -9.37
N GLU A 341 8.46 -8.51 -8.95
CA GLU A 341 7.30 -8.18 -9.78
C GLU A 341 7.20 -6.69 -10.18
N ALA A 342 7.95 -5.81 -9.52
CA ALA A 342 8.02 -4.39 -9.84
C ALA A 342 8.82 -4.11 -11.13
N TYR A 343 9.79 -4.97 -11.43
CA TYR A 343 10.71 -4.83 -12.55
C TYR A 343 10.04 -5.13 -13.90
N HIS A 344 10.55 -4.49 -14.95
CA HIS A 344 10.09 -4.77 -16.30
C HIS A 344 10.53 -6.18 -16.76
N LEU A 345 9.61 -6.93 -17.37
CA LEU A 345 9.82 -8.35 -17.72
C LEU A 345 10.95 -8.60 -18.73
N VAL A 346 11.22 -7.61 -19.60
CA VAL A 346 12.28 -7.69 -20.64
C VAL A 346 13.54 -6.91 -20.25
N TYR A 347 13.37 -5.83 -19.47
CA TYR A 347 14.42 -4.88 -19.13
C TYR A 347 14.53 -4.83 -17.61
N THR A 348 15.14 -5.86 -17.04
CA THR A 348 15.12 -6.13 -15.59
C THR A 348 15.93 -5.14 -14.76
N ASP A 349 16.61 -4.21 -15.41
CA ASP A 349 17.35 -3.09 -14.85
C ASP A 349 16.49 -1.85 -14.60
N ARG A 350 15.22 -1.85 -15.04
CA ARG A 350 14.26 -0.78 -14.75
C ARG A 350 12.91 -1.30 -14.26
N LEU A 351 12.15 -0.42 -13.62
CA LEU A 351 10.79 -0.71 -13.20
C LEU A 351 9.86 -0.82 -14.42
N SER A 352 8.78 -1.59 -14.27
CA SER A 352 7.76 -1.68 -15.31
C SER A 352 7.08 -0.32 -15.53
N ASP A 353 6.57 -0.06 -16.73
CA ASP A 353 5.94 1.22 -17.04
C ASP A 353 4.74 1.54 -16.13
N ALA A 354 3.98 0.51 -15.73
CA ALA A 354 2.89 0.66 -14.78
C ALA A 354 3.41 1.02 -13.37
N GLU A 355 4.49 0.36 -12.92
CA GLU A 355 5.11 0.65 -11.64
C GLU A 355 5.74 2.04 -11.61
N VAL A 356 6.41 2.49 -12.69
CA VAL A 356 6.91 3.87 -12.81
C VAL A 356 5.76 4.87 -12.64
N SER A 357 4.64 4.67 -13.34
CA SER A 357 3.48 5.57 -13.22
C SER A 357 2.91 5.59 -11.80
N ALA A 358 2.76 4.43 -11.16
CA ALA A 358 2.22 4.31 -9.80
C ALA A 358 3.19 4.90 -8.76
N MET A 359 4.50 4.74 -8.94
CA MET A 359 5.53 5.35 -8.12
C MET A 359 5.54 6.87 -8.26
N ILE A 360 5.35 7.41 -9.47
CA ILE A 360 5.21 8.86 -9.66
C ILE A 360 4.05 9.39 -8.80
N ASP A 361 2.89 8.74 -8.84
CA ASP A 361 1.75 9.13 -7.98
C ASP A 361 2.10 9.06 -6.49
N ALA A 362 2.73 7.96 -6.05
CA ALA A 362 3.14 7.81 -4.66
C ALA A 362 4.16 8.86 -4.20
N LEU A 363 5.13 9.23 -5.05
CA LEU A 363 6.15 10.24 -4.72
C LEU A 363 5.54 11.60 -4.33
N SER A 364 4.41 11.97 -4.95
CA SER A 364 3.66 13.19 -4.59
C SER A 364 3.00 13.18 -3.21
N VAL A 365 2.82 11.99 -2.63
CA VAL A 365 2.35 11.80 -1.25
C VAL A 365 3.55 11.77 -0.28
N LEU A 366 4.68 11.22 -0.74
CA LEU A 366 5.87 11.03 0.09
C LEU A 366 6.70 12.31 0.32
N GLY A 367 6.65 13.28 -0.60
CA GLY A 367 7.44 14.51 -0.47
C GLY A 367 6.93 15.70 -1.26
N ASP A 368 7.56 16.85 -1.02
CA ASP A 368 7.24 18.11 -1.69
C ASP A 368 7.84 18.15 -3.11
N PRO A 369 7.30 18.97 -4.04
CA PRO A 369 7.77 19.02 -5.43
C PRO A 369 9.26 19.30 -5.64
N GLU A 370 9.90 19.98 -4.69
CA GLU A 370 11.34 20.32 -4.77
C GLU A 370 12.24 19.25 -4.16
N ASP A 371 11.67 18.25 -3.48
CA ASP A 371 12.44 17.19 -2.84
C ASP A 371 13.06 16.26 -3.89
N SER A 372 14.31 15.86 -3.64
CA SER A 372 15.00 14.87 -4.49
C SER A 372 14.46 13.47 -4.19
N VAL A 373 14.07 12.75 -5.25
CA VAL A 373 13.50 11.39 -5.14
C VAL A 373 14.44 10.46 -4.38
N THR A 374 15.73 10.51 -4.67
CA THR A 374 16.75 9.64 -4.07
C THR A 374 16.97 9.85 -2.56
N THR A 375 16.41 10.92 -1.97
CA THR A 375 16.62 11.28 -0.56
C THR A 375 15.34 11.30 0.26
N LEU A 376 14.20 10.94 -0.34
CA LEU A 376 12.93 10.88 0.37
C LEU A 376 12.98 9.81 1.46
N SER A 377 12.27 10.09 2.56
CA SER A 377 12.10 9.12 3.65
C SER A 377 11.24 7.95 3.20
N THR A 378 11.65 6.73 3.54
CA THR A 378 10.81 5.53 3.46
C THR A 378 10.08 5.24 4.77
N ASP A 379 10.41 5.96 5.85
CA ASP A 379 9.59 5.98 7.06
C ASP A 379 8.44 6.97 6.87
N ILE A 380 7.22 6.44 6.85
CA ILE A 380 6.00 7.14 6.43
C ILE A 380 5.11 7.45 7.63
N THR A 381 4.38 8.55 7.53
CA THR A 381 3.35 8.92 8.49
C THR A 381 2.05 8.16 8.26
N VAL A 382 1.19 8.10 9.28
CA VAL A 382 -0.14 7.51 9.15
C VAL A 382 -0.97 8.21 8.07
N GLY A 383 -0.94 9.53 7.98
CA GLY A 383 -1.64 10.30 6.94
C GLY A 383 -1.16 9.89 5.55
N GLN A 384 0.16 9.79 5.35
CA GLN A 384 0.71 9.29 4.10
C GLN A 384 0.25 7.87 3.79
N THR A 385 0.19 6.97 4.78
CA THR A 385 -0.36 5.63 4.51
C THR A 385 -1.79 5.68 4.00
N GLN A 386 -2.63 6.61 4.46
CA GLN A 386 -4.03 6.70 4.03
C GLN A 386 -4.19 7.27 2.61
N ASP A 387 -3.25 8.13 2.18
CA ASP A 387 -3.28 8.76 0.86
C ASP A 387 -2.60 7.90 -0.23
N LEU A 388 -1.76 6.93 0.15
CA LEU A 388 -1.09 6.02 -0.78
C LEU A 388 -2.05 4.97 -1.37
N ASP A 389 -2.07 4.82 -2.70
CA ASP A 389 -2.87 3.80 -3.39
C ASP A 389 -2.29 2.40 -3.15
N THR A 390 -3.02 1.57 -2.40
CA THR A 390 -2.71 0.17 -2.11
C THR A 390 -3.65 -0.80 -2.83
N THR A 391 -4.50 -0.30 -3.74
CA THR A 391 -5.37 -1.12 -4.57
C THR A 391 -4.59 -1.84 -5.67
N ALA A 392 -5.24 -2.62 -6.52
CA ALA A 392 -4.60 -3.36 -7.60
C ALA A 392 -3.83 -2.49 -8.62
N THR A 393 -4.14 -1.19 -8.71
CA THR A 393 -3.41 -0.23 -9.58
C THR A 393 -2.26 0.49 -8.88
N GLY A 394 -2.18 0.38 -7.56
CA GLY A 394 -1.15 0.98 -6.75
C GLY A 394 0.21 0.29 -6.91
N SER A 395 1.26 1.01 -6.55
CA SER A 395 2.64 0.53 -6.64
C SER A 395 2.88 -0.68 -5.73
N VAL A 396 3.54 -1.70 -6.27
CA VAL A 396 3.93 -2.87 -5.46
C VAL A 396 5.06 -2.55 -4.48
N ILE A 397 5.95 -1.60 -4.84
CA ILE A 397 7.01 -1.09 -3.95
C ILE A 397 6.39 -0.40 -2.73
N ILE A 398 5.36 0.43 -2.94
CA ILE A 398 4.65 1.10 -1.85
C ILE A 398 3.92 0.11 -0.94
N LYS A 399 3.27 -0.90 -1.52
CA LYS A 399 2.64 -1.98 -0.73
C LYS A 399 3.67 -2.73 0.10
N GLN A 400 4.85 -3.01 -0.46
CA GLN A 400 5.96 -3.64 0.27
C GLN A 400 6.42 -2.75 1.43
N MET A 401 6.67 -1.46 1.17
CA MET A 401 7.08 -0.49 2.20
C MET A 401 6.06 -0.39 3.35
N ILE A 402 4.75 -0.28 3.05
CA ILE A 402 3.71 -0.22 4.07
C ILE A 402 3.63 -1.54 4.83
N SER A 403 3.70 -2.68 4.13
CA SER A 403 3.73 -4.00 4.74
C SER A 403 4.88 -4.14 5.72
N ASP A 404 6.10 -3.77 5.31
CA ASP A 404 7.29 -3.89 6.16
C ASP A 404 7.19 -2.97 7.38
N SER A 405 6.67 -1.76 7.19
CA SER A 405 6.40 -0.82 8.30
C SER A 405 5.41 -1.40 9.32
N ILE A 406 4.34 -2.07 8.86
CA ILE A 406 3.36 -2.73 9.73
C ILE A 406 3.98 -3.94 10.45
N VAL A 407 4.75 -4.74 9.73
CA VAL A 407 5.42 -5.94 10.28
C VAL A 407 6.41 -5.55 11.36
N ASP A 408 7.17 -4.48 11.16
CA ASP A 408 8.09 -3.95 12.16
C ASP A 408 7.34 -3.35 13.37
N MET A 409 6.26 -2.59 13.14
CA MET A 409 5.42 -2.01 14.18
C MET A 409 4.83 -3.07 15.14
N LEU A 410 4.31 -4.18 14.60
CA LEU A 410 3.65 -5.23 15.39
C LEU A 410 4.59 -6.37 15.80
N THR A 411 5.76 -6.49 15.18
CA THR A 411 6.63 -7.68 15.19
C THR A 411 6.00 -8.90 14.50
N ALA A 412 6.82 -9.70 13.82
CA ALA A 412 6.37 -10.89 13.08
C ALA A 412 5.57 -11.90 13.92
N SER A 413 5.79 -11.97 15.24
CA SER A 413 5.08 -12.92 16.12
C SER A 413 3.57 -12.65 16.24
N ARG A 414 3.17 -11.39 16.01
CA ARG A 414 1.78 -10.93 16.12
C ARG A 414 1.04 -10.96 14.79
N ILE A 415 1.68 -11.38 13.72
CA ILE A 415 1.08 -11.44 12.38
C ILE A 415 0.87 -12.91 12.02
N PRO A 416 -0.35 -13.33 11.67
CA PRO A 416 -0.58 -14.67 11.15
C PRO A 416 0.13 -14.86 9.80
N ASP A 417 0.76 -16.03 9.57
CA ASP A 417 1.42 -16.32 8.28
C ASP A 417 0.46 -16.11 7.09
N SER A 418 -0.82 -16.46 7.25
CA SER A 418 -1.87 -16.27 6.24
C SER A 418 -2.21 -14.81 5.91
N ALA A 419 -1.72 -13.84 6.68
CA ALA A 419 -1.84 -12.42 6.36
C ALA A 419 -0.89 -11.99 5.24
N HIS A 420 0.16 -12.79 5.01
CA HIS A 420 1.12 -12.59 3.93
C HIS A 420 0.65 -13.28 2.64
N ILE A 421 1.12 -12.78 1.51
CA ILE A 421 0.87 -13.40 0.21
C ILE A 421 1.41 -14.84 0.22
N ASP A 422 0.62 -15.77 -0.31
CA ASP A 422 0.88 -17.22 -0.31
C ASP A 422 1.12 -17.83 1.08
N SER A 423 0.73 -17.13 2.15
CA SER A 423 1.06 -17.49 3.54
C SER A 423 2.56 -17.59 3.84
N ASP A 424 3.38 -16.79 3.15
CA ASP A 424 4.83 -16.76 3.33
C ASP A 424 5.28 -15.48 4.08
N PRO A 425 5.80 -15.57 5.32
CA PRO A 425 6.17 -14.42 6.13
C PRO A 425 7.35 -13.61 5.56
N LEU A 426 8.04 -14.11 4.52
CA LEU A 426 9.07 -13.35 3.80
C LEU A 426 8.50 -12.46 2.70
N LYS A 427 7.22 -12.61 2.35
CA LYS A 427 6.52 -11.77 1.39
C LYS A 427 5.74 -10.68 2.11
N ARG A 428 5.37 -9.61 1.39
CA ARG A 428 4.45 -8.60 1.92
C ARG A 428 3.10 -9.18 2.34
N LEU A 429 2.40 -8.40 3.15
CA LEU A 429 1.00 -8.57 3.48
C LEU A 429 0.12 -8.57 2.22
N THR A 430 -1.02 -9.25 2.28
CA THR A 430 -2.03 -9.19 1.23
C THR A 430 -2.62 -7.78 1.11
N ASP A 431 -3.03 -7.39 -0.11
CA ASP A 431 -3.62 -6.07 -0.37
C ASP A 431 -4.81 -5.75 0.57
N SER A 432 -5.63 -6.76 0.92
CA SER A 432 -6.73 -6.60 1.88
C SER A 432 -6.23 -6.29 3.29
N GLU A 433 -5.23 -7.02 3.80
CA GLU A 433 -4.68 -6.75 5.14
C GLU A 433 -3.96 -5.39 5.19
N ILE A 434 -3.27 -4.98 4.12
CA ILE A 434 -2.71 -3.63 4.02
C ILE A 434 -3.82 -2.58 4.15
N GLY A 435 -4.94 -2.75 3.42
CA GLY A 435 -6.09 -1.87 3.49
C GLY A 435 -6.70 -1.79 4.90
N TYR A 436 -6.94 -2.92 5.55
CA TYR A 436 -7.48 -2.94 6.92
C TYR A 436 -6.55 -2.30 7.94
N MET A 437 -5.24 -2.47 7.76
CA MET A 437 -4.25 -1.82 8.60
C MET A 437 -4.20 -0.31 8.35
N GLN A 438 -4.27 0.17 7.11
CA GLN A 438 -4.37 1.62 6.80
C GLN A 438 -5.56 2.29 7.53
N GLU A 439 -6.72 1.62 7.55
CA GLU A 439 -7.90 2.10 8.29
C GLU A 439 -7.66 2.14 9.80
N SER A 440 -6.83 1.24 10.32
CA SER A 440 -6.61 1.04 11.76
C SER A 440 -5.40 1.79 12.31
N LEU A 441 -4.48 2.27 11.46
CA LEU A 441 -3.28 2.99 11.90
C LEU A 441 -3.62 4.32 12.58
N LEU A 442 -4.63 5.06 12.12
CA LEU A 442 -5.04 6.33 12.73
C LEU A 442 -5.52 6.18 14.18
N PRO A 443 -6.46 5.28 14.51
CA PRO A 443 -6.82 5.04 15.91
C PRO A 443 -5.66 4.47 16.72
N LEU A 444 -4.79 3.63 16.14
CA LEU A 444 -3.58 3.12 16.82
C LEU A 444 -2.56 4.23 17.13
N ALA A 445 -2.49 5.26 16.31
CA ALA A 445 -1.66 6.46 16.51
C ALA A 445 -2.30 7.52 17.42
N GLY A 446 -3.44 7.22 18.06
CA GLY A 446 -4.13 8.18 18.92
C GLY A 446 -4.88 9.28 18.16
N ASN A 447 -5.25 9.03 16.90
CA ASN A 447 -5.87 9.97 15.96
C ASN A 447 -4.96 11.13 15.53
N ASP A 448 -3.65 10.90 15.46
CA ASP A 448 -2.69 11.84 14.88
C ASP A 448 -2.11 11.27 13.58
N GLU A 449 -2.42 11.92 12.47
CA GLU A 449 -1.98 11.54 11.12
C GLU A 449 -0.47 11.77 10.90
N ASN A 450 0.18 12.61 11.71
CA ASN A 450 1.60 12.95 11.54
C ASN A 450 2.55 11.97 12.23
N VAL A 451 2.02 11.00 12.98
CA VAL A 451 2.82 9.97 13.64
C VAL A 451 3.42 9.04 12.58
N LEU A 452 4.71 8.78 12.67
CA LEU A 452 5.39 7.77 11.85
C LEU A 452 4.89 6.38 12.23
N VAL A 453 4.64 5.51 11.25
CA VAL A 453 4.20 4.14 11.50
C VAL A 453 5.19 3.40 12.39
N SER A 454 6.50 3.60 12.17
CA SER A 454 7.59 3.04 12.97
C SER A 454 7.56 3.47 14.45
N ALA A 455 6.93 4.60 14.77
CA ALA A 455 6.84 5.16 16.11
C ALA A 455 5.60 4.70 16.89
N ILE A 456 4.65 4.04 16.22
CA ILE A 456 3.45 3.52 16.87
C ILE A 456 3.84 2.36 17.78
N THR A 457 3.56 2.51 19.08
CA THR A 457 3.70 1.43 20.05
C THR A 457 2.33 0.90 20.40
N VAL A 458 2.04 -0.34 20.00
CA VAL A 458 0.76 -0.95 20.31
C VAL A 458 0.82 -1.61 21.68
N THR A 459 0.04 -1.08 22.62
CA THR A 459 -0.23 -1.72 23.91
C THR A 459 -1.74 -1.93 24.03
N GLU A 460 -2.17 -3.18 23.94
CA GLU A 460 -3.59 -3.55 23.79
C GLU A 460 -4.43 -3.07 24.99
N SER A 461 -3.86 -3.09 26.20
CA SER A 461 -4.51 -2.61 27.42
C SER A 461 -4.72 -1.10 27.47
N THR A 462 -4.15 -0.33 26.54
CA THR A 462 -4.34 1.12 26.42
C THR A 462 -5.39 1.51 25.38
N LEU A 463 -5.83 0.57 24.54
CA LEU A 463 -6.87 0.81 23.55
C LEU A 463 -8.25 0.80 24.21
N SER A 464 -9.13 1.69 23.75
CA SER A 464 -10.52 1.73 24.22
C SER A 464 -11.35 0.59 23.61
N VAL A 465 -12.39 0.14 24.30
CA VAL A 465 -13.30 -0.89 23.77
C VAL A 465 -13.92 -0.45 22.44
N SER A 466 -14.31 0.83 22.33
CA SER A 466 -14.83 1.40 21.08
C SER A 466 -13.81 1.37 19.94
N THR A 467 -12.52 1.54 20.23
CA THR A 467 -11.46 1.46 19.21
C THR A 467 -11.33 0.02 18.71
N LEU A 468 -11.32 -0.96 19.61
CA LEU A 468 -11.23 -2.37 19.25
C LEU A 468 -12.44 -2.84 18.42
N GLN A 469 -13.64 -2.36 18.76
CA GLN A 469 -14.87 -2.65 18.00
C GLN A 469 -14.87 -2.02 16.61
N ALA A 470 -14.17 -0.89 16.42
CA ALA A 470 -14.11 -0.20 15.13
C ALA A 470 -13.09 -0.82 14.16
N PHE A 471 -12.23 -1.74 14.62
CA PHE A 471 -11.30 -2.43 13.73
C PHE A 471 -12.04 -3.33 12.73
N PRO A 472 -11.59 -3.36 11.45
CA PRO A 472 -12.19 -4.22 10.42
C PRO A 472 -12.31 -5.68 10.88
N GLU A 473 -13.53 -6.21 10.85
CA GLU A 473 -13.86 -7.56 11.36
C GLU A 473 -13.10 -8.67 10.62
N GLU A 474 -12.83 -8.45 9.34
CA GLU A 474 -12.15 -9.37 8.44
C GLU A 474 -10.61 -9.34 8.59
N SER A 475 -10.04 -8.38 9.33
CA SER A 475 -8.59 -8.32 9.50
C SER A 475 -8.10 -9.39 10.46
N ILE A 476 -7.33 -10.33 9.93
CA ILE A 476 -6.74 -11.39 10.77
C ILE A 476 -5.58 -10.90 11.62
N ILE A 477 -4.89 -9.82 11.21
CA ILE A 477 -3.84 -9.17 12.04
C ILE A 477 -4.46 -8.54 13.28
N LEU A 478 -5.51 -7.73 13.11
CA LEU A 478 -6.17 -7.06 14.23
C LEU A 478 -6.89 -8.07 15.14
N ASN A 479 -7.46 -9.14 14.57
CA ASN A 479 -8.04 -10.23 15.34
C ASN A 479 -6.98 -10.97 16.18
N ARG A 480 -5.78 -11.23 15.64
CA ARG A 480 -4.65 -11.81 16.39
C ARG A 480 -4.20 -10.89 17.52
N MET A 481 -4.17 -9.59 17.26
CA MET A 481 -3.79 -8.59 18.25
C MET A 481 -4.75 -8.58 19.44
N ILE A 482 -6.07 -8.55 19.19
CA ILE A 482 -7.08 -8.64 20.26
C ILE A 482 -7.04 -10.01 20.95
N SER A 483 -6.89 -11.09 20.18
CA SER A 483 -6.79 -12.46 20.73
C SER A 483 -5.63 -12.59 21.70
N THR A 484 -4.46 -12.05 21.36
CA THR A 484 -3.27 -12.07 22.21
C THR A 484 -3.56 -11.41 23.57
N ALA A 485 -4.20 -10.24 23.56
CA ALA A 485 -4.57 -9.54 24.79
C ALA A 485 -5.58 -10.32 25.65
N LEU A 486 -6.56 -10.97 25.02
CA LEU A 486 -7.56 -11.78 25.73
C LEU A 486 -6.93 -13.05 26.32
N ILE A 487 -6.06 -13.74 25.57
CA ILE A 487 -5.36 -14.94 26.03
C ILE A 487 -4.43 -14.63 27.20
N ASP A 488 -3.74 -13.48 27.16
CA ASP A 488 -2.87 -13.04 28.26
C ASP A 488 -3.68 -12.58 29.49
N GLY A 489 -4.93 -12.14 29.30
CA GLY A 489 -5.79 -11.59 30.34
C GLY A 489 -6.79 -12.57 30.97
N ILE A 490 -7.15 -13.66 30.28
CA ILE A 490 -8.19 -14.61 30.70
C ILE A 490 -7.59 -16.02 30.75
N ASP A 491 -7.53 -16.57 31.95
CA ASP A 491 -7.00 -17.92 32.18
C ASP A 491 -8.00 -19.00 31.75
N ASN A 492 -7.52 -20.06 31.10
CA ASN A 492 -8.33 -21.25 30.75
C ASN A 492 -9.52 -20.99 29.81
N ILE A 493 -9.38 -20.06 28.86
CA ILE A 493 -10.36 -19.86 27.79
C ILE A 493 -10.78 -21.20 27.17
N PRO A 494 -12.09 -21.45 26.98
CA PRO A 494 -12.59 -22.70 26.41
C PRO A 494 -12.03 -22.98 25.00
N ASP A 495 -11.71 -24.25 24.75
CA ASP A 495 -11.12 -24.70 23.48
C ASP A 495 -12.01 -24.33 22.28
N GLU A 496 -13.33 -24.33 22.45
CA GLU A 496 -14.30 -24.03 21.40
C GLU A 496 -14.30 -22.55 20.98
N SER A 497 -13.68 -21.66 21.76
CA SER A 497 -13.55 -20.23 21.45
C SER A 497 -12.40 -19.93 20.48
N TYR A 498 -11.48 -20.86 20.27
CA TYR A 498 -10.34 -20.69 19.35
C TYR A 498 -10.70 -21.06 17.91
N THR A 499 -10.04 -20.41 16.95
CA THR A 499 -10.13 -20.80 15.53
C THR A 499 -9.37 -22.11 15.25
N GLU A 500 -8.28 -22.36 15.97
CA GLU A 500 -7.47 -23.58 15.90
C GLU A 500 -7.15 -24.14 17.30
N LEU A 501 -7.46 -25.44 17.48
CA LEU A 501 -7.39 -26.12 18.79
C LEU A 501 -5.98 -26.46 19.26
N VAL A 502 -4.99 -26.49 18.35
CA VAL A 502 -3.63 -26.95 18.67
C VAL A 502 -2.76 -25.80 19.14
N VAL A 503 -2.70 -24.71 18.37
CA VAL A 503 -1.78 -23.61 18.63
C VAL A 503 -2.41 -22.54 19.52
N LYS A 504 -3.76 -22.41 19.52
CA LYS A 504 -4.54 -21.52 20.39
C LYS A 504 -4.04 -20.07 20.41
N LYS A 505 -3.76 -19.52 19.22
CA LYS A 505 -3.30 -18.13 19.05
C LYS A 505 -4.42 -17.14 18.73
N ASP A 506 -5.51 -17.63 18.16
CA ASP A 506 -6.59 -16.80 17.63
C ASP A 506 -7.92 -17.23 18.22
N ILE A 507 -8.63 -16.27 18.81
CA ILE A 507 -10.01 -16.40 19.25
C ILE A 507 -10.91 -16.08 18.05
N LYS A 508 -12.03 -16.80 17.92
CA LYS A 508 -13.01 -16.54 16.86
C LYS A 508 -13.54 -15.11 16.95
N ARG A 509 -13.67 -14.41 15.82
CA ARG A 509 -14.15 -13.02 15.80
C ARG A 509 -15.47 -12.81 16.56
N PRO A 510 -16.51 -13.66 16.41
CA PRO A 510 -17.74 -13.54 17.20
C PRO A 510 -17.54 -13.62 18.72
N GLU A 511 -16.54 -14.37 19.19
CA GLU A 511 -16.20 -14.45 20.63
C GLU A 511 -15.54 -13.16 21.10
N ILE A 512 -14.68 -12.56 20.27
CA ILE A 512 -14.07 -11.25 20.52
C ILE A 512 -15.17 -10.19 20.60
N ASP A 513 -16.10 -10.14 19.64
CA ASP A 513 -17.17 -9.15 19.61
C ASP A 513 -18.08 -9.27 20.84
N ASN A 514 -18.50 -10.49 21.19
CA ASN A 514 -19.26 -10.73 22.42
C ASN A 514 -18.49 -10.29 23.67
N MET A 515 -17.17 -10.54 23.74
CA MET A 515 -16.36 -10.09 24.87
C MET A 515 -16.28 -8.55 24.94
N LEU A 516 -16.10 -7.87 23.81
CA LEU A 516 -16.08 -6.41 23.76
C LEU A 516 -17.45 -5.82 24.16
N ASP A 517 -18.56 -6.40 23.70
CA ASP A 517 -19.91 -6.01 24.12
C ASP A 517 -20.14 -6.23 25.61
N ALA A 518 -19.64 -7.34 26.18
CA ALA A 518 -19.70 -7.59 27.60
C ALA A 518 -18.98 -6.50 28.40
N LEU A 519 -17.80 -6.04 27.95
CA LEU A 519 -17.07 -4.95 28.59
C LEU A 519 -17.85 -3.63 28.54
N VAL A 520 -18.51 -3.32 27.42
CA VAL A 520 -19.40 -2.15 27.32
C VAL A 520 -20.56 -2.25 28.30
N ILE A 521 -21.27 -3.38 28.34
CA ILE A 521 -22.42 -3.59 29.24
C ILE A 521 -22.00 -3.47 30.71
N LEU A 522 -20.85 -4.04 31.07
CA LEU A 522 -20.31 -3.99 32.43
C LEU A 522 -19.70 -2.63 32.77
N ASN A 523 -19.54 -1.74 31.79
CA ASN A 523 -18.84 -0.46 31.92
C ASN A 523 -17.40 -0.65 32.47
N ILE A 524 -16.71 -1.66 31.91
CA ILE A 524 -15.33 -2.03 32.25
C ILE A 524 -14.43 -1.66 31.07
N GLY A 525 -13.32 -0.97 31.33
CA GLY A 525 -12.29 -0.72 30.32
C GLY A 525 -11.49 -1.98 29.99
N THR A 526 -10.74 -1.98 28.89
CA THR A 526 -9.93 -3.12 28.42
C THR A 526 -8.95 -3.65 29.47
N SER A 527 -8.40 -2.79 30.33
CA SER A 527 -7.53 -3.20 31.44
C SER A 527 -8.21 -4.04 32.54
N GLY A 528 -9.56 -4.07 32.57
CA GLY A 528 -10.35 -4.82 33.55
C GLY A 528 -10.95 -6.11 32.98
N ALA A 529 -10.66 -6.46 31.73
CA ALA A 529 -11.31 -7.58 31.05
C ALA A 529 -11.03 -8.96 31.68
N GLY A 530 -9.89 -9.11 32.35
CA GLY A 530 -9.49 -10.34 33.04
C GLY A 530 -10.01 -10.49 34.48
N SER A 531 -10.76 -9.51 35.02
CA SER A 531 -11.22 -9.57 36.42
C SER A 531 -12.60 -8.97 36.59
N ILE A 532 -13.64 -9.76 36.32
CA ILE A 532 -15.03 -9.40 36.58
C ILE A 532 -15.42 -9.93 37.96
N THR A 533 -15.68 -9.04 38.92
CA THR A 533 -16.02 -9.44 40.31
C THR A 533 -17.50 -9.27 40.62
N THR A 534 -18.00 -10.03 41.60
CA THR A 534 -19.40 -9.97 42.06
C THR A 534 -19.86 -8.61 42.57
N ALA A 535 -18.92 -7.76 43.00
CA ALA A 535 -19.22 -6.42 43.53
C ALA A 535 -19.66 -5.42 42.45
N GLN A 536 -19.35 -5.70 41.19
CA GLN A 536 -19.46 -4.73 40.09
C GLN A 536 -20.66 -5.00 39.16
N ILE A 537 -21.28 -6.18 39.23
CA ILE A 537 -22.29 -6.63 38.27
C ILE A 537 -23.69 -6.48 38.86
N THR A 538 -24.56 -5.73 38.18
CA THR A 538 -26.00 -5.67 38.45
C THR A 538 -26.74 -6.81 37.75
N PHE A 539 -27.92 -7.20 38.25
CA PHE A 539 -28.71 -8.24 37.58
C PHE A 539 -29.17 -7.85 36.16
N ALA A 540 -29.40 -6.56 35.90
CA ALA A 540 -29.68 -6.09 34.53
C ALA A 540 -28.49 -6.31 33.59
N GLN A 541 -27.27 -6.01 34.05
CA GLN A 541 -26.06 -6.27 33.28
C GLN A 541 -25.81 -7.77 33.11
N LEU A 542 -26.04 -8.56 34.15
CA LEU A 542 -25.87 -10.02 34.12
C LEU A 542 -26.78 -10.68 33.08
N ASP A 543 -28.05 -10.24 32.99
CA ASP A 543 -28.99 -10.71 31.96
C ASP A 543 -28.52 -10.36 30.54
N GLN A 544 -28.02 -9.13 30.37
CA GLN A 544 -27.55 -8.66 29.07
C GLN A 544 -26.29 -9.42 28.62
N VAL A 545 -25.31 -9.59 29.52
CA VAL A 545 -24.07 -10.32 29.21
C VAL A 545 -24.37 -11.80 28.98
N ALA A 546 -25.19 -12.44 29.83
CA ALA A 546 -25.50 -13.87 29.68
C ALA A 546 -26.26 -14.20 28.38
N ALA A 547 -26.93 -13.21 27.77
CA ALA A 547 -27.60 -13.36 26.48
C ALA A 547 -26.67 -13.19 25.27
N LEU A 548 -25.41 -12.77 25.46
CA LEU A 548 -24.45 -12.60 24.36
C LEU A 548 -24.13 -13.95 23.72
N GLY A 549 -24.13 -13.98 22.38
CA GLY A 549 -23.99 -15.19 21.58
C GLY A 549 -25.23 -16.11 21.54
N SER A 550 -26.27 -15.89 22.36
CA SER A 550 -27.39 -16.84 22.44
C SER A 550 -28.32 -16.83 21.23
N ALA A 551 -28.31 -15.74 20.46
CA ALA A 551 -29.14 -15.58 19.25
C ALA A 551 -28.41 -16.01 17.97
N ASP A 552 -27.08 -16.13 17.99
CA ASP A 552 -26.27 -16.47 16.83
C ASP A 552 -26.00 -17.97 16.77
N LEU A 553 -27.00 -18.71 16.29
CA LEU A 553 -26.92 -20.17 16.16
C LEU A 553 -25.97 -20.65 15.05
N VAL A 554 -25.41 -19.74 14.24
CA VAL A 554 -24.42 -20.08 13.22
C VAL A 554 -23.05 -20.27 13.86
N ASN A 555 -22.63 -19.30 14.69
CA ASN A 555 -21.37 -19.37 15.41
C ASN A 555 -21.47 -20.15 16.72
N TYR A 556 -22.68 -20.24 17.30
CA TYR A 556 -22.96 -20.91 18.57
C TYR A 556 -24.10 -21.93 18.45
N PRO A 557 -23.84 -23.14 17.92
CA PRO A 557 -24.88 -24.15 17.73
C PRO A 557 -25.61 -24.57 19.01
N ASP A 558 -24.92 -24.48 20.16
CA ASP A 558 -25.48 -24.82 21.47
C ASP A 558 -26.26 -23.65 22.11
N GLY A 559 -26.35 -22.50 21.44
CA GLY A 559 -27.16 -21.35 21.88
C GLY A 559 -26.52 -20.48 22.96
N TYR A 560 -25.18 -20.48 23.07
CA TYR A 560 -24.43 -19.59 23.97
C TYR A 560 -22.98 -19.40 23.50
N SER A 561 -22.36 -18.28 23.88
CA SER A 561 -20.91 -18.08 23.73
C SER A 561 -20.14 -18.79 24.86
N PRO A 562 -19.24 -19.75 24.54
CA PRO A 562 -18.37 -20.39 25.53
C PRO A 562 -17.54 -19.39 26.33
N LEU A 563 -16.97 -18.38 25.67
CA LEU A 563 -16.15 -17.36 26.34
C LEU A 563 -16.98 -16.53 27.34
N ILE A 564 -18.21 -16.17 26.98
CA ILE A 564 -19.12 -15.44 27.88
C ILE A 564 -19.51 -16.29 29.09
N VAL A 565 -19.83 -17.57 28.89
CA VAL A 565 -20.12 -18.47 30.02
C VAL A 565 -18.92 -18.62 30.93
N HIS A 566 -17.72 -18.69 30.36
CA HIS A 566 -16.48 -18.77 31.11
C HIS A 566 -16.27 -17.55 32.02
N ILE A 567 -16.32 -16.32 31.47
CA ILE A 567 -16.10 -15.10 32.26
C ILE A 567 -17.20 -14.83 33.30
N LEU A 568 -18.42 -15.36 33.10
CA LEU A 568 -19.50 -15.26 34.08
C LEU A 568 -19.45 -16.37 35.13
N SER A 569 -18.84 -17.52 34.84
CA SER A 569 -18.83 -18.66 35.77
C SER A 569 -18.11 -18.33 37.06
N GLU A 570 -16.96 -17.64 37.01
CA GLU A 570 -16.20 -17.28 38.20
C GLU A 570 -16.99 -16.39 39.19
N PRO A 571 -17.54 -15.22 38.81
CA PRO A 571 -18.33 -14.41 39.75
C PRO A 571 -19.58 -15.16 40.23
N MET A 572 -20.21 -15.98 39.38
CA MET A 572 -21.39 -16.76 39.77
C MET A 572 -21.05 -17.85 40.80
N ILE A 573 -19.99 -18.62 40.60
CA ILE A 573 -19.49 -19.62 41.56
C ILE A 573 -19.08 -18.93 42.86
N ALA A 574 -18.36 -17.81 42.79
CA ALA A 574 -17.94 -17.05 43.97
C ALA A 574 -19.13 -16.58 44.82
N SER A 575 -20.27 -16.25 44.20
CA SER A 575 -21.47 -15.77 44.90
C SER A 575 -22.14 -16.83 45.79
N VAL A 576 -21.94 -18.11 45.49
CA VAL A 576 -22.54 -19.25 46.20
C VAL A 576 -21.52 -20.16 46.87
N THR A 577 -20.25 -19.77 46.86
CA THR A 577 -19.18 -20.58 47.41
C THR A 577 -19.34 -20.76 48.93
N ASP A 578 -19.24 -22.01 49.38
CA ASP A 578 -19.29 -22.38 50.80
C ASP A 578 -18.10 -23.31 51.11
N ILE A 579 -17.02 -22.74 51.68
CA ILE A 579 -15.80 -23.49 51.97
C ILE A 579 -15.87 -24.10 53.37
N ARG A 580 -15.88 -25.43 53.44
CA ARG A 580 -15.85 -26.19 54.70
C ARG A 580 -14.81 -27.30 54.61
N GLY A 581 -13.96 -27.41 55.63
CA GLY A 581 -12.91 -28.45 55.65
C GLY A 581 -11.93 -28.40 54.46
N GLY A 582 -11.86 -27.28 53.74
CA GLY A 582 -11.03 -27.12 52.53
C GLY A 582 -11.71 -27.47 51.20
N PHE A 583 -13.00 -27.83 51.22
CA PHE A 583 -13.79 -28.12 50.02
C PHE A 583 -14.90 -27.08 49.83
N ASN A 584 -15.22 -26.77 48.57
CA ASN A 584 -16.37 -25.92 48.22
C ASN A 584 -17.62 -26.79 48.09
N TYR A 585 -18.56 -26.62 49.01
CA TYR A 585 -19.85 -27.32 49.00
C TYR A 585 -20.92 -26.61 48.16
N GLY A 586 -20.69 -25.33 47.84
CA GLY A 586 -21.70 -24.46 47.23
C GLY A 586 -22.13 -24.87 45.83
N VAL A 587 -21.23 -25.47 45.04
CA VAL A 587 -21.49 -25.83 43.63
C VAL A 587 -21.30 -27.34 43.45
N PRO A 588 -22.35 -28.07 43.04
CA PRO A 588 -22.25 -29.50 42.74
C PRO A 588 -21.29 -29.81 41.59
N THR A 589 -20.61 -30.95 41.61
CA THR A 589 -19.71 -31.34 40.50
C THR A 589 -20.47 -31.54 39.18
N THR A 590 -21.75 -31.88 39.27
CA THR A 590 -22.67 -32.06 38.14
C THR A 590 -23.19 -30.75 37.53
N ALA A 591 -22.99 -29.61 38.20
CA ALA A 591 -23.34 -28.28 37.71
C ALA A 591 -22.34 -27.76 36.67
N TYR A 592 -21.12 -28.29 36.68
CA TYR A 592 -20.06 -27.88 35.78
C TYR A 592 -20.17 -28.53 34.40
N ARG A 593 -19.81 -27.77 33.36
CA ARG A 593 -19.56 -28.29 32.01
C ARG A 593 -18.15 -28.86 31.89
N ASN A 594 -17.18 -28.20 32.51
CA ASN A 594 -15.77 -28.58 32.54
C ASN A 594 -15.15 -28.24 33.91
N THR A 595 -13.83 -28.00 34.02
CA THR A 595 -13.20 -27.71 35.33
C THR A 595 -13.54 -26.31 35.87
N TYR A 596 -13.86 -25.36 35.00
CA TYR A 596 -13.94 -23.94 35.32
C TYR A 596 -15.35 -23.36 35.11
N ASP A 597 -16.11 -23.95 34.19
CA ASP A 597 -17.34 -23.35 33.68
C ASP A 597 -18.57 -24.08 34.18
N LEU A 598 -19.59 -23.32 34.57
CA LEU A 598 -20.94 -23.84 34.77
C LEU A 598 -21.55 -24.26 33.43
N LYS A 599 -22.46 -25.23 33.47
CA LYS A 599 -23.36 -25.46 32.32
C LYS A 599 -24.18 -24.20 32.06
N TYR A 600 -24.44 -23.87 30.80
CA TYR A 600 -25.17 -22.65 30.44
C TYR A 600 -26.56 -22.57 31.10
N ASP A 601 -27.34 -23.65 31.06
CA ASP A 601 -28.65 -23.69 31.72
C ASP A 601 -28.52 -23.50 33.25
N GLU A 602 -27.47 -24.05 33.86
CA GLU A 602 -27.21 -23.92 35.30
C GLU A 602 -26.78 -22.49 35.65
N LEU A 603 -26.00 -21.83 34.80
CA LEU A 603 -25.65 -20.41 34.93
C LEU A 603 -26.92 -19.55 34.92
N LEU A 604 -27.80 -19.74 33.93
CA LEU A 604 -29.06 -18.99 33.81
C LEU A 604 -30.00 -19.24 34.99
N SER A 605 -30.18 -20.50 35.38
CA SER A 605 -31.01 -20.85 36.54
C SER A 605 -30.41 -20.29 37.83
N LEU A 606 -29.08 -20.30 37.99
CA LEU A 606 -28.44 -19.66 39.14
C LEU A 606 -28.67 -18.14 39.16
N ILE A 607 -28.58 -17.46 38.02
CA ILE A 607 -28.95 -16.03 37.90
C ILE A 607 -30.39 -15.82 38.40
N ALA A 608 -31.33 -16.66 37.95
CA ALA A 608 -32.72 -16.59 38.39
C ALA A 608 -32.90 -16.83 39.90
N GLY A 609 -32.20 -17.82 40.46
CA GLY A 609 -32.22 -18.10 41.90
C GLY A 609 -31.65 -16.97 42.75
N LEU A 610 -30.55 -16.35 42.31
CA LEU A 610 -29.96 -15.21 43.00
C LEU A 610 -30.83 -13.96 42.90
N LYS A 611 -31.61 -13.78 41.82
CA LYS A 611 -32.65 -12.73 41.76
C LYS A 611 -33.76 -12.94 42.78
N VAL A 612 -34.15 -14.19 43.03
CA VAL A 612 -35.13 -14.55 44.07
C VAL A 612 -34.57 -14.19 45.46
N ILE A 613 -33.32 -14.58 45.75
CA ILE A 613 -32.63 -14.24 47.01
C ILE A 613 -32.50 -12.72 47.19
N GLY A 614 -32.06 -12.02 46.15
CA GLY A 614 -31.91 -10.56 46.16
C GLY A 614 -33.22 -9.78 46.11
N ASN A 615 -34.38 -10.46 46.07
CA ASN A 615 -35.71 -9.87 45.93
C ASN A 615 -35.80 -8.86 44.75
N VAL A 616 -35.16 -9.19 43.63
CA VAL A 616 -35.07 -8.36 42.42
C VAL A 616 -36.42 -8.10 41.73
N PRO A 617 -37.50 -8.89 41.91
CA PRO A 617 -38.81 -8.45 41.43
C PRO A 617 -39.33 -7.18 42.15
N ALA A 618 -38.87 -6.90 43.37
CA ALA A 618 -39.23 -5.71 44.14
C ALA A 618 -38.12 -4.65 44.17
N ASN A 619 -36.86 -5.06 44.13
CA ASN A 619 -35.68 -4.19 44.01
C ASN A 619 -35.37 -3.92 42.53
N ASP A 620 -34.84 -2.77 42.17
CA ASP A 620 -34.54 -2.49 40.75
C ASP A 620 -33.35 -3.35 40.25
N PRO A 621 -33.53 -4.22 39.22
CA PRO A 621 -32.45 -5.03 38.66
C PRO A 621 -31.27 -4.21 38.13
N ALA A 622 -31.49 -2.94 37.75
CA ALA A 622 -30.45 -2.04 37.27
C ALA A 622 -29.57 -1.47 38.40
N THR A 623 -29.96 -1.64 39.67
CA THR A 623 -29.19 -1.16 40.83
C THR A 623 -28.84 -2.25 41.82
N THR A 624 -29.50 -3.41 41.75
CA THR A 624 -29.23 -4.54 42.63
C THR A 624 -28.04 -5.33 42.09
N THR A 625 -26.94 -5.35 42.86
CA THR A 625 -25.72 -6.09 42.49
C THR A 625 -25.76 -7.55 42.96
N LEU A 626 -24.99 -8.39 42.28
CA LEU A 626 -24.78 -9.79 42.66
C LEU A 626 -24.27 -9.91 44.11
N ALA A 627 -23.27 -9.12 44.49
CA ALA A 627 -22.77 -9.07 45.86
C ALA A 627 -23.83 -8.62 46.89
N ALA A 628 -24.71 -7.68 46.54
CA ALA A 628 -25.77 -7.23 47.45
C ALA A 628 -26.82 -8.33 47.70
N ALA A 629 -27.13 -9.14 46.68
CA ALA A 629 -28.06 -10.25 46.83
C ALA A 629 -27.54 -11.34 47.78
N VAL A 630 -26.25 -11.66 47.71
CA VAL A 630 -25.65 -12.72 48.54
C VAL A 630 -25.06 -12.23 49.85
N LEU A 631 -25.19 -10.93 50.16
CA LEU A 631 -24.68 -10.37 51.40
C LEU A 631 -25.42 -10.95 52.61
N GLY A 632 -24.72 -11.72 53.44
CA GLY A 632 -25.32 -12.39 54.59
C GLY A 632 -26.20 -13.58 54.22
N LEU A 633 -25.97 -14.18 53.04
CA LEU A 633 -26.64 -15.39 52.60
C LEU A 633 -26.52 -16.48 53.67
N ASN A 634 -27.67 -16.86 54.25
CA ASN A 634 -27.78 -17.94 55.21
C ASN A 634 -28.96 -18.83 54.80
N PRO A 635 -28.69 -19.98 54.16
CA PRO A 635 -29.76 -20.85 53.69
C PRO A 635 -30.68 -21.38 54.80
N SER A 636 -30.21 -21.51 56.05
CA SER A 636 -31.06 -21.90 57.18
C SER A 636 -32.10 -20.83 57.56
N ALA A 637 -31.91 -19.58 57.11
CA ALA A 637 -32.85 -18.50 57.33
C ALA A 637 -33.96 -18.41 56.25
N PHE A 638 -33.95 -19.29 55.25
CA PHE A 638 -34.96 -19.25 54.20
C PHE A 638 -36.36 -19.62 54.72
N GLY A 639 -37.34 -18.78 54.37
CA GLY A 639 -38.75 -19.03 54.67
C GLY A 639 -39.49 -19.82 53.59
N PRO A 640 -40.75 -20.21 53.85
CA PRO A 640 -41.47 -21.14 52.97
C PRO A 640 -41.70 -20.58 51.56
N THR A 641 -41.98 -19.28 51.43
CA THR A 641 -42.13 -18.63 50.11
C THR A 641 -40.83 -18.55 49.34
N MET A 642 -39.72 -18.21 50.03
CA MET A 642 -38.39 -18.15 49.40
C MET A 642 -37.98 -19.53 48.90
N LEU A 643 -38.16 -20.57 49.72
CA LEU A 643 -37.88 -21.95 49.35
C LEU A 643 -38.72 -22.43 48.18
N ALA A 644 -40.04 -22.18 48.19
CA ALA A 644 -40.91 -22.55 47.07
C ALA A 644 -40.42 -21.94 45.75
N ASN A 645 -40.06 -20.65 45.77
CA ASN A 645 -39.57 -19.94 44.60
C ASN A 645 -38.20 -20.47 44.15
N LEU A 646 -37.29 -20.75 45.08
CA LEU A 646 -35.96 -21.29 44.79
C LEU A 646 -36.00 -22.72 44.26
N ILE A 647 -36.87 -23.57 44.78
CA ILE A 647 -37.08 -24.93 44.25
C ILE A 647 -37.62 -24.86 42.82
N ALA A 648 -38.52 -23.92 42.52
CA ALA A 648 -39.11 -23.75 41.20
C ALA A 648 -38.12 -23.25 40.13
N VAL A 649 -36.94 -22.74 40.52
CA VAL A 649 -35.87 -22.32 39.60
C VAL A 649 -35.22 -23.51 38.89
N ASP A 650 -35.29 -24.71 39.48
CA ASP A 650 -34.72 -25.94 38.93
C ASP A 650 -33.21 -25.84 38.63
N SER A 651 -32.43 -25.49 39.66
CA SER A 651 -30.97 -25.38 39.60
C SER A 651 -30.32 -26.33 40.60
N LEU A 652 -29.30 -27.05 40.16
CA LEU A 652 -28.51 -27.95 41.01
C LEU A 652 -27.80 -27.19 42.11
N VAL A 653 -27.25 -26.01 41.81
CA VAL A 653 -26.61 -25.11 42.76
C VAL A 653 -27.61 -24.62 43.81
N ILE A 654 -28.83 -24.25 43.40
CA ILE A 654 -29.87 -23.81 44.33
C ILE A 654 -30.37 -24.97 45.21
N TYR A 655 -30.56 -26.18 44.67
CA TYR A 655 -30.89 -27.35 45.48
C TYR A 655 -29.80 -27.67 46.51
N ARG A 656 -28.52 -27.54 46.14
CA ARG A 656 -27.39 -27.68 47.06
C ARG A 656 -27.43 -26.64 48.16
N MET A 657 -27.69 -25.38 47.80
CA MET A 657 -27.83 -24.29 48.77
C MET A 657 -28.94 -24.57 49.79
N ILE A 658 -30.11 -25.04 49.35
CA ILE A 658 -31.21 -25.44 50.24
C ILE A 658 -30.79 -26.62 51.13
N SER A 659 -30.13 -27.63 50.54
CA SER A 659 -29.63 -28.80 51.28
C SER A 659 -28.68 -28.38 52.40
N ILE A 660 -27.76 -27.46 52.14
CA ILE A 660 -26.88 -26.86 53.15
C ILE A 660 -27.69 -26.26 54.29
N GLY A 661 -28.74 -25.48 54.00
CA GLY A 661 -29.61 -24.89 55.01
C GLY A 661 -30.32 -25.90 55.91
N ILE A 662 -30.75 -27.03 55.33
CA ILE A 662 -31.39 -28.16 56.03
C ILE A 662 -30.37 -28.89 56.93
N ASN A 663 -29.19 -29.22 56.40
CA ASN A 663 -28.11 -29.86 57.15
C ASN A 663 -27.63 -28.94 58.31
N ASP A 664 -27.48 -27.65 58.06
CA ASP A 664 -27.07 -26.65 59.06
C ASP A 664 -28.11 -26.45 60.16
N SER A 665 -29.37 -26.72 59.85
CA SER A 665 -30.46 -26.75 60.84
C SER A 665 -30.54 -28.09 61.58
N ASN A 666 -29.73 -29.08 61.20
CA ASN A 666 -29.66 -30.43 61.77
C ASN A 666 -31.05 -31.12 61.79
N ILE A 667 -31.79 -30.99 60.69
CA ILE A 667 -33.12 -31.60 60.53
C ILE A 667 -33.15 -32.68 59.43
N ASP A 668 -32.07 -32.86 58.67
CA ASP A 668 -32.00 -33.90 57.66
C ASP A 668 -32.01 -35.30 58.30
N THR A 669 -32.45 -36.28 57.51
CA THR A 669 -32.48 -37.70 57.88
C THR A 669 -31.76 -38.51 56.83
N LEU A 670 -31.26 -39.70 57.19
CA LEU A 670 -30.57 -40.56 56.23
C LEU A 670 -31.43 -40.88 55.00
N GLU A 671 -32.74 -41.08 55.21
CA GLU A 671 -33.68 -41.38 54.13
C GLU A 671 -34.01 -40.15 53.25
N SER A 672 -33.84 -38.94 53.79
CA SER A 672 -34.04 -37.68 53.05
C SER A 672 -32.91 -37.37 52.07
N HIS A 673 -31.75 -38.01 52.23
CA HIS A 673 -30.59 -37.81 51.36
C HIS A 673 -30.85 -38.37 49.96
N THR A 674 -30.31 -37.69 48.95
CA THR A 674 -30.35 -38.16 47.56
C THR A 674 -29.58 -39.46 47.38
N ILE A 675 -30.06 -40.28 46.44
CA ILE A 675 -29.40 -41.51 46.00
C ILE A 675 -29.13 -41.45 44.49
N ILE A 676 -28.30 -42.38 44.00
CA ILE A 676 -28.03 -42.51 42.57
C ILE A 676 -29.34 -42.65 41.79
N GLY A 677 -29.57 -41.72 40.86
CA GLY A 677 -30.78 -41.63 40.05
C GLY A 677 -31.68 -40.44 40.39
N ASP A 678 -31.49 -39.80 41.56
CA ASP A 678 -32.14 -38.54 41.88
C ASP A 678 -31.52 -37.38 41.07
N VAL A 679 -32.34 -36.40 40.70
CA VAL A 679 -31.95 -35.28 39.82
C VAL A 679 -30.78 -34.47 40.40
N ASN A 680 -30.83 -34.15 41.69
CA ASN A 680 -29.83 -33.34 42.37
C ASN A 680 -28.77 -34.17 43.12
N HIS A 681 -28.60 -35.44 42.76
CA HIS A 681 -27.56 -36.27 43.35
C HIS A 681 -26.17 -35.91 42.81
N ASP A 682 -25.24 -35.59 43.72
CA ASP A 682 -23.84 -35.33 43.39
C ASP A 682 -22.91 -36.37 44.02
N ALA A 683 -22.36 -37.26 43.18
CA ALA A 683 -21.39 -38.26 43.61
C ALA A 683 -20.03 -37.65 44.03
N GLY A 684 -19.78 -36.38 43.72
CA GLY A 684 -18.56 -35.65 44.03
C GLY A 684 -18.53 -34.99 45.41
N LEU A 685 -19.58 -35.14 46.22
CA LEU A 685 -19.63 -34.54 47.55
C LEU A 685 -18.49 -35.05 48.46
N PRO A 686 -17.73 -34.14 49.12
CA PRO A 686 -16.71 -34.55 50.07
C PRO A 686 -17.35 -35.17 51.31
N GLY A 687 -16.85 -36.33 51.73
CA GLY A 687 -17.41 -37.06 52.88
C GLY A 687 -17.20 -36.40 54.26
N VAL A 688 -16.43 -35.30 54.36
CA VAL A 688 -16.14 -34.59 55.63
C VAL A 688 -15.96 -33.07 55.41
N PRO A 689 -16.74 -32.20 56.10
CA PRO A 689 -17.90 -32.53 56.94
C PRO A 689 -19.01 -33.19 56.11
N ALA A 690 -19.77 -34.07 56.75
CA ALA A 690 -20.84 -34.81 56.09
C ALA A 690 -22.03 -33.87 55.82
N ILE A 691 -22.06 -33.28 54.63
CA ILE A 691 -23.18 -32.51 54.10
C ILE A 691 -23.74 -33.30 52.93
N TYR A 692 -25.03 -33.54 52.97
CA TYR A 692 -25.70 -34.37 51.98
C TYR A 692 -26.68 -33.53 51.16
N ASP A 693 -26.75 -33.81 49.87
CA ASP A 693 -27.87 -33.33 49.05
C ASP A 693 -29.17 -33.97 49.55
N VAL A 694 -30.18 -33.13 49.80
CA VAL A 694 -31.51 -33.55 50.22
C VAL A 694 -32.41 -33.72 48.99
N LYS A 695 -33.28 -34.71 48.98
CA LYS A 695 -34.21 -34.93 47.85
C LYS A 695 -35.10 -33.71 47.63
N ILE A 696 -35.29 -33.30 46.37
CA ILE A 696 -36.16 -32.17 45.98
C ILE A 696 -37.58 -32.33 46.56
N ALA A 697 -38.08 -33.55 46.64
CA ALA A 697 -39.41 -33.82 47.16
C ALA A 697 -39.51 -33.61 48.69
N GLU A 698 -38.44 -33.87 49.45
CA GLU A 698 -38.36 -33.52 50.88
C GLU A 698 -38.31 -32.00 51.06
N MET A 699 -37.57 -31.28 50.20
CA MET A 699 -37.55 -29.81 50.21
C MET A 699 -38.96 -29.22 49.99
N ASN A 700 -39.70 -29.76 49.01
CA ASN A 700 -41.09 -29.36 48.77
C ASN A 700 -42.00 -29.66 49.97
N HIS A 701 -41.79 -30.79 50.64
CA HIS A 701 -42.58 -31.15 51.81
C HIS A 701 -42.29 -30.23 53.01
N ILE A 702 -41.03 -29.85 53.22
CA ILE A 702 -40.65 -28.84 54.21
C ILE A 702 -41.40 -27.52 53.94
N VAL A 703 -41.49 -27.07 52.69
CA VAL A 703 -42.26 -25.86 52.32
C VAL A 703 -43.73 -25.99 52.71
N VAL A 704 -44.38 -27.11 52.38
CA VAL A 704 -45.77 -27.37 52.76
C VAL A 704 -45.92 -27.32 54.27
N SER A 705 -45.00 -27.96 54.99
CA SER A 705 -45.04 -28.08 56.44
C SER A 705 -44.83 -26.76 57.15
N MET A 706 -43.89 -25.94 56.67
CA MET A 706 -43.65 -24.60 57.18
C MET A 706 -44.88 -23.69 56.98
N ASN A 707 -45.60 -23.82 55.86
CA ASN A 707 -46.83 -23.05 55.64
C ASN A 707 -47.96 -23.48 56.59
N ILE A 708 -48.16 -24.78 56.79
CA ILE A 708 -49.19 -25.30 57.71
C ILE A 708 -48.91 -24.87 59.15
N LEU A 709 -47.64 -24.94 59.57
CA LEU A 709 -47.21 -24.67 60.94
C LEU A 709 -46.89 -23.19 61.21
N GLY A 710 -46.94 -22.32 60.19
CA GLY A 710 -46.59 -20.90 60.32
C GLY A 710 -45.11 -20.65 60.62
N ILE A 711 -44.22 -21.54 60.20
CA ILE A 711 -42.77 -21.46 60.42
C ILE A 711 -42.17 -20.49 59.40
N THR A 712 -41.33 -19.57 59.88
CA THR A 712 -40.80 -18.50 59.03
C THR A 712 -39.42 -18.79 58.46
N ASN A 713 -38.64 -19.70 59.04
CA ASN A 713 -37.26 -20.02 58.65
C ASN A 713 -36.96 -21.53 58.83
N ILE A 714 -36.08 -22.14 58.02
CA ILE A 714 -35.70 -23.57 58.16
C ILE A 714 -35.14 -23.86 59.56
N ALA A 715 -34.30 -22.98 60.10
CA ALA A 715 -33.64 -23.16 61.40
C ALA A 715 -34.63 -23.41 62.55
N ASP A 716 -35.86 -22.88 62.43
CA ASP A 716 -36.88 -22.97 63.46
C ASP A 716 -37.79 -24.21 63.30
N VAL A 717 -37.62 -25.01 62.25
CA VAL A 717 -38.51 -26.13 61.92
C VAL A 717 -38.59 -27.15 63.05
N ALA A 718 -37.45 -27.64 63.53
CA ALA A 718 -37.41 -28.62 64.62
C ALA A 718 -38.01 -28.08 65.93
N THR A 719 -37.75 -26.82 66.27
CA THR A 719 -38.23 -26.21 67.52
C THR A 719 -39.68 -25.77 67.48
N SER A 720 -40.24 -25.53 66.30
CA SER A 720 -41.61 -25.03 66.13
C SER A 720 -42.65 -26.16 66.05
N ILE A 721 -42.23 -27.38 65.70
CA ILE A 721 -43.07 -28.56 65.80
C ILE A 721 -43.25 -28.91 67.28
N THR A 722 -44.42 -28.65 67.83
CA THR A 722 -44.77 -28.91 69.23
C THR A 722 -46.10 -29.65 69.31
N VAL A 723 -46.32 -30.43 70.37
CA VAL A 723 -47.61 -31.13 70.58
C VAL A 723 -48.78 -30.15 70.53
N ALA A 724 -48.66 -29.00 71.21
CA ALA A 724 -49.69 -27.97 71.21
C ALA A 724 -49.95 -27.37 69.81
N GLY A 725 -48.89 -27.16 69.01
CA GLY A 725 -49.02 -26.70 67.62
C GLY A 725 -49.70 -27.74 66.73
N LEU A 726 -49.37 -29.02 66.88
CA LEU A 726 -49.96 -30.12 66.13
C LEU A 726 -51.44 -30.36 66.50
N GLN A 727 -51.80 -30.25 67.78
CA GLN A 727 -53.20 -30.38 68.22
C GLN A 727 -54.11 -29.25 67.73
N ALA A 728 -53.54 -28.09 67.40
CA ALA A 728 -54.28 -26.97 66.84
C ALA A 728 -54.64 -27.17 65.35
N LEU A 729 -54.04 -28.16 64.68
CA LEU A 729 -54.27 -28.45 63.26
C LEU A 729 -55.51 -29.31 63.04
N THR A 730 -56.07 -29.20 61.84
CA THR A 730 -57.14 -30.10 61.40
C THR A 730 -56.59 -31.49 61.05
N PRO A 731 -57.44 -32.54 61.07
CA PRO A 731 -57.01 -33.87 60.64
C PRO A 731 -56.45 -33.91 59.22
N ALA A 732 -56.94 -33.04 58.32
CA ALA A 732 -56.44 -32.95 56.94
C ALA A 732 -55.04 -32.30 56.87
N GLU A 733 -54.76 -31.32 57.72
CA GLU A 733 -53.42 -30.72 57.81
C GLU A 733 -52.41 -31.69 58.42
N ILE A 734 -52.80 -32.46 59.44
CA ILE A 734 -51.97 -33.55 59.98
C ILE A 734 -51.70 -34.61 58.90
N GLU A 735 -52.71 -35.00 58.14
CA GLU A 735 -52.54 -35.94 57.02
C GLU A 735 -51.52 -35.43 55.99
N LEU A 736 -51.53 -34.13 55.66
CA LEU A 736 -50.55 -33.52 54.76
C LEU A 736 -49.14 -33.47 55.37
N LEU A 737 -49.03 -33.20 56.68
CA LEU A 737 -47.75 -33.13 57.39
C LEU A 737 -47.07 -34.47 57.58
N VAL A 738 -47.79 -35.58 57.62
CA VAL A 738 -47.21 -36.92 57.85
C VAL A 738 -47.41 -37.88 56.70
N GLU A 739 -48.24 -37.53 55.71
CA GLU A 739 -48.65 -38.37 54.58
C GLU A 739 -49.13 -39.75 55.04
N ALA A 740 -50.15 -39.80 55.90
CA ALA A 740 -50.53 -41.02 56.61
C ALA A 740 -51.01 -42.17 55.71
N GLY A 741 -51.54 -41.84 54.52
CA GLY A 741 -51.97 -42.80 53.50
C GLY A 741 -50.91 -43.21 52.47
N THR A 742 -49.71 -42.62 52.46
CA THR A 742 -48.68 -42.90 51.44
C THR A 742 -47.28 -43.02 52.05
N GLU A 743 -46.37 -43.70 51.36
CA GLU A 743 -44.93 -43.70 51.70
C GLU A 743 -44.21 -42.57 50.96
N GLY A 744 -44.82 -41.38 50.90
CA GLY A 744 -44.25 -40.25 50.18
C GLY A 744 -42.97 -39.68 50.85
N PRO A 745 -42.33 -38.71 50.19
CA PRO A 745 -40.97 -38.21 50.47
C PRO A 745 -40.94 -37.22 51.65
N ASN A 746 -41.64 -37.56 52.71
CA ASN A 746 -41.75 -36.80 53.94
C ASN A 746 -41.11 -37.58 55.08
N THR A 747 -39.79 -37.68 55.10
CA THR A 747 -39.08 -38.37 56.18
C THR A 747 -38.63 -37.38 57.23
N ILE A 748 -38.23 -36.16 56.84
CA ILE A 748 -37.80 -35.10 57.76
C ILE A 748 -38.92 -34.70 58.72
N ILE A 749 -40.04 -34.20 58.20
CA ILE A 749 -41.13 -33.66 59.03
C ILE A 749 -41.84 -34.78 59.79
N TYR A 750 -42.05 -35.92 59.16
CA TYR A 750 -42.57 -37.12 59.83
C TYR A 750 -41.74 -37.53 61.05
N TYR A 751 -40.40 -37.60 60.95
CA TYR A 751 -39.57 -38.02 62.09
C TYR A 751 -39.61 -36.98 63.20
N LEU A 752 -39.53 -35.69 62.87
CA LEU A 752 -39.66 -34.62 63.85
C LEU A 752 -41.01 -34.68 64.59
N ILE A 753 -42.12 -34.90 63.88
CA ILE A 753 -43.44 -35.02 64.49
C ILE A 753 -43.52 -36.28 65.37
N SER A 754 -43.03 -37.41 64.87
CA SER A 754 -43.05 -38.68 65.60
C SER A 754 -42.28 -38.59 66.93
N GLU A 755 -41.09 -37.99 66.90
CA GLU A 755 -40.27 -37.73 68.10
C GLU A 755 -40.92 -36.71 69.03
N THR A 756 -41.59 -35.68 68.50
CA THR A 756 -42.29 -34.68 69.31
C THR A 756 -43.49 -35.26 70.06
N VAL A 757 -44.25 -36.13 69.39
CA VAL A 757 -45.48 -36.74 69.91
C VAL A 757 -45.19 -37.88 70.87
N ASP A 758 -44.17 -38.70 70.59
CA ASP A 758 -43.78 -39.82 71.45
C ASP A 758 -42.25 -39.92 71.61
N PRO A 759 -41.63 -38.98 72.35
CA PRO A 759 -40.16 -38.90 72.47
C PRO A 759 -39.55 -40.12 73.17
N SER A 760 -40.34 -40.85 73.97
CA SER A 760 -39.91 -42.07 74.66
C SER A 760 -40.32 -43.35 73.92
N ASN A 761 -41.02 -43.22 72.78
CA ASN A 761 -41.52 -44.30 71.94
C ASN A 761 -42.37 -45.35 72.69
N ASN A 762 -43.16 -44.88 73.67
CA ASN A 762 -43.91 -45.70 74.62
C ASN A 762 -45.32 -45.16 74.95
N LEU A 763 -45.81 -44.17 74.20
CA LEU A 763 -47.14 -43.58 74.40
C LEU A 763 -48.24 -44.66 74.37
N PHE A 764 -48.27 -45.50 73.33
CA PHE A 764 -49.30 -46.53 73.21
C PHE A 764 -49.10 -47.70 74.18
N ASP A 765 -47.89 -47.95 74.68
CA ASP A 765 -47.70 -48.89 75.81
C ASP A 765 -48.43 -48.37 77.04
N THR A 766 -48.26 -47.08 77.30
CA THR A 766 -48.90 -46.41 78.43
C THR A 766 -50.42 -46.44 78.27
N LEU A 767 -50.94 -46.09 77.09
CA LEU A 767 -52.38 -46.13 76.81
C LEU A 767 -52.96 -47.55 76.85
N SER A 768 -52.27 -48.55 76.30
CA SER A 768 -52.68 -49.96 76.34
C SER A 768 -52.74 -50.51 77.77
N MET A 769 -51.84 -50.06 78.66
CA MET A 769 -51.90 -50.40 80.08
C MET A 769 -53.15 -49.84 80.79
N PHE A 770 -53.67 -48.69 80.36
CA PHE A 770 -54.84 -48.05 80.97
C PHE A 770 -56.18 -48.42 80.30
N ASP A 771 -56.20 -48.57 78.98
CA ASP A 771 -57.36 -49.01 78.18
C ASP A 771 -56.96 -50.04 77.10
N PRO A 772 -56.78 -51.31 77.50
CA PRO A 772 -56.39 -52.39 76.59
C PRO A 772 -57.50 -52.81 75.63
N ILE A 773 -58.73 -52.29 75.76
CA ILE A 773 -59.83 -52.61 74.83
C ILE A 773 -59.75 -51.70 73.60
N THR A 774 -59.50 -50.41 73.82
CA THR A 774 -59.34 -49.41 72.75
C THR A 774 -57.94 -49.50 72.11
N TYR A 775 -56.90 -49.83 72.90
CA TYR A 775 -55.50 -49.95 72.47
C TYR A 775 -54.93 -51.37 72.76
N PRO A 776 -55.34 -52.40 72.00
CA PRO A 776 -55.07 -53.80 72.37
C PRO A 776 -53.67 -54.32 72.04
N ASP A 777 -52.97 -53.71 71.09
CA ASP A 777 -51.57 -54.04 70.77
C ASP A 777 -50.78 -52.75 70.49
N PRO A 778 -49.90 -52.30 71.41
CA PRO A 778 -49.15 -51.07 71.18
C PRO A 778 -48.19 -51.19 69.99
N ASP A 779 -47.73 -52.40 69.64
CA ASP A 779 -46.77 -52.61 68.55
C ASP A 779 -47.34 -52.23 67.17
N VAL A 780 -48.68 -52.29 66.97
CA VAL A 780 -49.26 -51.96 65.66
C VAL A 780 -49.16 -50.48 65.30
N TYR A 781 -48.84 -49.61 66.27
CA TYR A 781 -48.73 -48.17 66.10
C TYR A 781 -47.31 -47.68 65.78
N TYR A 782 -46.30 -48.57 65.82
CA TYR A 782 -44.89 -48.20 65.64
C TYR A 782 -44.25 -48.82 64.39
N VAL A 783 -43.32 -48.08 63.79
CA VAL A 783 -42.36 -48.60 62.83
C VAL A 783 -41.21 -49.25 63.59
N TYR A 784 -40.77 -50.40 63.09
CA TYR A 784 -39.71 -51.19 63.69
C TYR A 784 -38.46 -51.20 62.80
N ASP A 785 -37.29 -51.13 63.44
CA ASP A 785 -36.03 -51.59 62.88
C ASP A 785 -35.59 -52.84 63.65
N GLY A 786 -35.80 -54.01 63.04
CA GLY A 786 -35.66 -55.29 63.74
C GLY A 786 -36.57 -55.38 64.98
N PRO A 787 -36.04 -55.70 66.18
CA PRO A 787 -36.85 -55.80 67.40
C PRO A 787 -37.07 -54.45 68.12
N VAL A 788 -36.54 -53.34 67.59
CA VAL A 788 -36.57 -52.03 68.24
C VAL A 788 -37.62 -51.15 67.57
N ARG A 789 -38.54 -50.60 68.38
CA ARG A 789 -39.41 -49.51 67.91
C ARG A 789 -38.54 -48.30 67.65
N VAL A 790 -38.68 -47.71 66.46
CA VAL A 790 -37.88 -46.55 66.06
C VAL A 790 -38.69 -45.27 65.97
N ARG A 791 -40.02 -45.35 65.79
CA ARG A 791 -40.93 -44.19 65.67
C ARG A 791 -42.39 -44.63 65.58
N LEU A 792 -43.34 -43.76 65.86
CA LEU A 792 -44.76 -43.96 65.52
C LEU A 792 -44.94 -44.08 64.02
N LYS A 793 -45.82 -44.97 63.55
CA LYS A 793 -46.28 -45.02 62.15
C LYS A 793 -47.00 -43.72 61.80
N ARG A 794 -46.87 -43.27 60.54
CA ARG A 794 -47.56 -42.09 60.01
C ARG A 794 -49.08 -42.11 60.32
N SER A 795 -49.74 -43.25 60.07
CA SER A 795 -51.18 -43.47 60.36
C SER A 795 -51.56 -43.44 61.84
N SER A 796 -50.59 -43.51 62.75
CA SER A 796 -50.81 -43.55 64.20
C SER A 796 -50.60 -42.20 64.89
N ILE A 797 -50.00 -41.23 64.19
CA ILE A 797 -49.71 -39.90 64.74
C ILE A 797 -50.98 -39.13 65.11
N ALA A 798 -52.01 -39.16 64.26
CA ALA A 798 -53.27 -38.47 64.55
C ALA A 798 -53.95 -39.03 65.82
N THR A 799 -53.93 -40.36 65.98
CA THR A 799 -54.45 -41.04 67.18
C THR A 799 -53.61 -40.69 68.41
N ALA A 800 -52.29 -40.68 68.28
CA ALA A 800 -51.39 -40.30 69.36
C ALA A 800 -51.64 -38.85 69.83
N LEU A 801 -51.84 -37.92 68.88
CA LEU A 801 -52.13 -36.51 69.18
C LEU A 801 -53.47 -36.31 69.90
N SER A 802 -54.49 -37.14 69.64
CA SER A 802 -55.77 -37.05 70.33
C SER A 802 -55.74 -37.56 71.77
N GLU A 803 -54.71 -38.32 72.14
CA GLU A 803 -54.55 -38.96 73.46
C GLU A 803 -53.59 -38.20 74.39
N LEU A 804 -52.79 -37.27 73.85
CA LEU A 804 -51.97 -36.31 74.58
C LEU A 804 -52.79 -35.10 75.05
#